data_AF-A0AAW3U5V3-F1
#
_entry.id   AF-A0AAW3U5V3-F1
#
_cell.length_a   1.000
_cell.length_b   1.000
_cell.length_c   1.000
_cell.angle_alpha   90.00
_cell.angle_beta   90.00
_cell.angle_gamma   90.00
#
_symmetry.space_group_name_H-M   'P 1'
#
loop_
_entity.id
_entity.type
_entity.pdbx_description
1 polymer ?
#
loop_
_entity_poly.entity_id
_entity_poly.type
_entity_poly.pdbx_seq_one_letter_code
_entity_poly.pdbx_strand_id
1 'polypeptide(L)'
;MKPRNSTPGVRLLSVLVALGLAAPALAQVVTEPVTQPAIYPTPVSMTLDGATVTLGRSVVLVVAPGADKATVALVRSILDSAGVTKIATATRLPAALDRPHIVLGTGDAAVVRDALGRSKATQDTHKEGYTLASVALDRGSLITLAGHDDDGLFHAAQTLRQLVERPAIPTLTIQDYPAMPIRGTIEGFYGAPWSMSDRSKHIDFLARTKANTFIYSPKDDPYARDRWREPYPKATLKALGQLAATAKRHHVDFVYAISPGPTVCFSDPADAKALLRKFDAFRALGVRSFYVALDDIEYTKWNCERDKNTFGESGAQAAGIAQSHLLNLVQADLVARHDAAAELIMVPTEYYDAKESPYKEALRKHLDPKIVVQWTGTDVVPPAISIPDARAATKAFGRKTLLWDNYPVNDFETSAGRLLMAPYARREAGLSAELSGIVSNPMNQEAPSRVAVMGVTAFAWNDKDYDAQRTWHAAARDLAGGDARVAAALLTFFDTQHLAPTFGSQPWQEQAPRLKAVLDHVREAIALGDAATRTQAIAELARAADELAAAPQIIRDGVADKGFAEQSRPWLEAMEDWGQALQKTAAGLDAANRGHTQAPALFAEAAAIAAVASQIPTIPGATRFGGPVKLADGVLDRFIAQAPRLIAYRVPAVADSAAAK
;
A
#
# COMPACT_ATOMS: atom_id res chain seq x y z
N MET A 1 -28.00 83.46 12.59
CA MET A 1 -29.46 83.27 12.67
C MET A 1 -29.82 81.92 12.05
N LYS A 2 -30.37 80.99 12.85
CA LYS A 2 -31.22 79.89 12.36
C LYS A 2 -32.65 80.45 12.14
N PRO A 3 -33.50 79.80 11.34
CA PRO A 3 -34.36 78.75 11.90
C PRO A 3 -34.41 77.44 11.10
N ARG A 4 -34.85 76.40 11.82
CA ARG A 4 -35.05 75.00 11.45
C ARG A 4 -36.35 74.80 10.64
N ASN A 5 -36.40 73.78 9.78
CA ASN A 5 -37.20 72.55 10.01
C ASN A 5 -37.18 71.58 8.82
N SER A 6 -37.31 70.29 9.13
CA SER A 6 -37.11 69.12 8.27
C SER A 6 -38.42 68.40 7.92
N THR A 7 -38.34 67.57 6.86
CA THR A 7 -39.20 66.42 6.42
C THR A 7 -40.59 66.73 5.78
N PRO A 8 -41.18 65.82 4.96
CA PRO A 8 -40.64 64.72 4.13
C PRO A 8 -41.29 64.59 2.70
N GLY A 9 -40.79 63.67 1.86
CA GLY A 9 -41.70 62.79 1.09
C GLY A 9 -41.64 62.73 -0.45
N VAL A 10 -41.41 61.50 -0.94
CA VAL A 10 -41.98 60.84 -2.14
C VAL A 10 -41.39 61.17 -3.52
N ARG A 11 -40.62 60.22 -4.08
CA ARG A 11 -40.38 60.06 -5.52
C ARG A 11 -41.20 58.87 -6.04
N LEU A 12 -42.03 59.15 -7.04
CA LEU A 12 -42.96 58.23 -7.69
C LEU A 12 -42.21 57.20 -8.56
N LEU A 13 -42.59 55.93 -8.42
CA LEU A 13 -42.26 54.83 -9.33
C LEU A 13 -42.89 55.06 -10.71
N SER A 14 -42.12 54.83 -11.78
CA SER A 14 -42.65 54.61 -13.13
C SER A 14 -42.28 53.19 -13.55
N VAL A 15 -43.28 52.31 -13.66
CA VAL A 15 -43.16 50.94 -14.15
C VAL A 15 -43.26 50.99 -15.67
N LEU A 16 -42.20 50.58 -16.37
CA LEU A 16 -42.20 50.34 -17.81
C LEU A 16 -42.15 48.82 -18.02
N VAL A 17 -43.27 48.28 -18.49
CA VAL A 17 -43.41 46.89 -18.94
C VAL A 17 -42.72 46.78 -20.30
N ALA A 18 -41.62 46.02 -20.37
CA ALA A 18 -41.00 45.60 -21.62
C ALA A 18 -41.21 44.09 -21.79
N LEU A 19 -42.05 43.72 -22.77
CA LEU A 19 -42.11 42.35 -23.30
C LEU A 19 -40.78 42.05 -24.01
N GLY A 20 -39.89 41.32 -23.35
CA GLY A 20 -38.72 40.71 -23.97
C GLY A 20 -39.06 39.28 -24.41
N LEU A 21 -39.11 39.05 -25.72
CA LEU A 21 -39.07 37.71 -26.32
C LEU A 21 -37.79 37.01 -25.83
N ALA A 22 -37.94 36.01 -24.96
CA ALA A 22 -36.84 35.14 -24.56
C ALA A 22 -36.44 34.26 -25.75
N ALA A 23 -35.45 34.70 -26.53
CA ALA A 23 -34.67 33.78 -27.33
C ALA A 23 -34.08 32.72 -26.38
N PRO A 24 -34.09 31.41 -26.73
CA PRO A 24 -33.38 30.44 -25.91
C PRO A 24 -31.92 30.85 -25.96
N ALA A 25 -31.34 31.15 -24.79
CA ALA A 25 -29.90 31.24 -24.67
C ALA A 25 -29.36 29.88 -25.14
N LEU A 26 -28.81 29.84 -26.35
CA LEU A 26 -27.95 28.73 -26.78
C LEU A 26 -26.92 28.59 -25.67
N ALA A 27 -26.98 27.47 -24.95
CA ALA A 27 -25.99 27.13 -23.96
C ALA A 27 -24.64 27.24 -24.66
N GLN A 28 -23.81 28.20 -24.23
CA GLN A 28 -22.41 28.18 -24.61
C GLN A 28 -21.88 26.85 -24.10
N VAL A 29 -21.50 25.96 -25.02
CA VAL A 29 -20.75 24.76 -24.71
C VAL A 29 -19.42 25.27 -24.15
N VAL A 30 -19.32 25.37 -22.82
CA VAL A 30 -18.03 25.58 -22.19
C VAL A 30 -17.30 24.25 -22.33
N THR A 31 -16.51 24.15 -23.40
CA THR A 31 -15.55 23.06 -23.62
C THR A 31 -14.41 23.23 -22.64
N GLU A 32 -14.66 22.99 -21.35
CA GLU A 32 -13.56 22.88 -20.40
C GLU A 32 -12.71 21.65 -20.79
N PRO A 33 -11.38 21.79 -20.85
CA PRO A 33 -10.52 20.66 -21.17
C PRO A 33 -10.68 19.56 -20.12
N VAL A 34 -11.00 18.35 -20.60
CA VAL A 34 -11.12 17.17 -19.74
C VAL A 34 -9.72 16.65 -19.42
N THR A 35 -9.44 16.46 -18.13
CA THR A 35 -8.15 15.93 -17.67
C THR A 35 -8.25 14.45 -17.34
N GLN A 36 -7.23 13.70 -17.75
CA GLN A 36 -7.11 12.28 -17.43
C GLN A 36 -7.01 12.08 -15.90
N PRO A 37 -7.86 11.22 -15.30
CA PRO A 37 -7.80 10.93 -13.88
C PRO A 37 -6.59 10.04 -13.57
N ALA A 38 -5.95 10.29 -12.42
CA ALA A 38 -4.94 9.40 -11.88
C ALA A 38 -5.64 8.27 -11.10
N ILE A 39 -5.57 7.04 -11.60
CA ILE A 39 -6.17 5.85 -11.00
C ILE A 39 -5.06 4.91 -10.54
N TYR A 40 -5.22 4.33 -9.35
CA TYR A 40 -4.26 3.43 -8.72
C TYR A 40 -4.95 2.13 -8.26
N PRO A 41 -4.46 0.94 -8.63
CA PRO A 41 -3.42 0.70 -9.62
C PRO A 41 -3.70 1.31 -11.01
N THR A 42 -2.64 1.62 -11.76
CA THR A 42 -2.74 2.18 -13.11
C THR A 42 -3.50 1.20 -14.01
N PRO A 43 -4.61 1.61 -14.64
CA PRO A 43 -5.35 0.74 -15.53
C PRO A 43 -4.55 0.36 -16.78
N VAL A 44 -4.80 -0.82 -17.34
CA VAL A 44 -4.16 -1.26 -18.61
C VAL A 44 -4.49 -0.32 -19.76
N SER A 45 -5.75 0.13 -19.88
CA SER A 45 -6.17 1.07 -20.91
C SER A 45 -7.17 2.08 -20.36
N MET A 46 -7.00 3.33 -20.76
CA MET A 46 -7.93 4.42 -20.47
C MET A 46 -7.98 5.36 -21.67
N THR A 47 -9.17 5.56 -22.20
CA THR A 47 -9.44 6.49 -23.30
C THR A 47 -10.47 7.52 -22.85
N LEU A 48 -10.18 8.80 -23.07
CA LEU A 48 -11.08 9.90 -22.73
C LEU A 48 -11.81 10.35 -23.99
N ASP A 49 -13.01 10.89 -23.79
CA ASP A 49 -13.64 11.80 -24.73
C ASP A 49 -13.65 13.23 -24.15
N GLY A 50 -14.09 14.19 -24.96
CA GLY A 50 -14.02 15.62 -24.64
C GLY A 50 -15.11 16.14 -23.71
N ALA A 51 -15.85 15.29 -22.99
CA ALA A 51 -16.96 15.72 -22.14
C ALA A 51 -16.85 15.21 -20.69
N THR A 52 -17.78 15.65 -19.85
CA THR A 52 -17.88 15.20 -18.44
C THR A 52 -19.31 14.85 -18.08
N VAL A 53 -19.47 14.04 -17.03
CA VAL A 53 -20.75 13.68 -16.42
C VAL A 53 -20.72 14.01 -14.93
N THR A 54 -21.84 14.50 -14.40
CA THR A 54 -22.03 14.74 -12.97
C THR A 54 -23.10 13.81 -12.43
N LEU A 55 -22.94 13.33 -11.20
CA LEU A 55 -23.91 12.42 -10.57
C LEU A 55 -25.15 13.17 -10.03
N GLY A 56 -24.98 14.45 -9.67
CA GLY A 56 -26.03 15.22 -9.00
C GLY A 56 -26.50 14.58 -7.70
N ARG A 57 -27.73 14.87 -7.28
CA ARG A 57 -28.32 14.34 -6.03
C ARG A 57 -29.17 13.09 -6.21
N SER A 58 -29.43 12.69 -7.45
CA SER A 58 -30.30 11.55 -7.76
C SER A 58 -29.80 10.77 -8.97
N VAL A 59 -29.66 9.47 -8.77
CA VAL A 59 -29.25 8.52 -9.82
C VAL A 59 -30.21 7.32 -9.85
N VAL A 60 -30.21 6.62 -10.98
CA VAL A 60 -30.86 5.29 -11.10
C VAL A 60 -29.77 4.23 -11.16
N LEU A 61 -29.77 3.32 -10.18
CA LEU A 61 -28.90 2.16 -10.15
C LEU A 61 -29.62 0.97 -10.83
N VAL A 62 -29.14 0.58 -12.00
CA VAL A 62 -29.65 -0.55 -12.78
C VAL A 62 -28.82 -1.78 -12.45
N VAL A 63 -29.36 -2.67 -11.61
CA VAL A 63 -28.65 -3.86 -11.13
C VAL A 63 -28.98 -5.04 -12.05
N ALA A 64 -27.95 -5.61 -12.69
CA ALA A 64 -28.11 -6.80 -13.50
C ALA A 64 -28.56 -8.02 -12.65
N PRO A 65 -29.36 -8.94 -13.20
CA PRO A 65 -29.67 -10.20 -12.53
C PRO A 65 -28.38 -10.96 -12.17
N GLY A 66 -28.30 -11.44 -10.93
CA GLY A 66 -27.15 -12.23 -10.45
C GLY A 66 -25.93 -11.42 -10.02
N ALA A 67 -25.94 -10.09 -10.16
CA ALA A 67 -24.82 -9.25 -9.72
C ALA A 67 -24.51 -9.47 -8.22
N ASP A 68 -23.21 -9.55 -7.90
CA ASP A 68 -22.76 -9.76 -6.53
C ASP A 68 -23.32 -8.70 -5.56
N LYS A 69 -23.88 -9.19 -4.45
CA LYS A 69 -24.60 -8.36 -3.48
C LYS A 69 -23.67 -7.44 -2.71
N ALA A 70 -22.46 -7.89 -2.39
CA ALA A 70 -21.50 -7.09 -1.65
C ALA A 70 -21.02 -5.91 -2.52
N THR A 71 -20.77 -6.16 -3.80
CA THR A 71 -20.39 -5.15 -4.78
C THR A 71 -21.51 -4.15 -5.04
N VAL A 72 -22.77 -4.60 -5.14
CA VAL A 72 -23.93 -3.68 -5.23
C VAL A 72 -24.02 -2.78 -4.00
N ALA A 73 -23.78 -3.31 -2.80
CA ALA A 73 -23.76 -2.53 -1.57
C ALA A 73 -22.60 -1.52 -1.55
N LEU A 74 -21.41 -1.90 -2.01
CA LEU A 74 -20.26 -1.01 -2.16
C LEU A 74 -20.58 0.15 -3.11
N VAL A 75 -21.12 -0.13 -4.29
CA VAL A 75 -21.49 0.93 -5.26
C VAL A 75 -22.48 1.92 -4.65
N ARG A 76 -23.47 1.45 -3.87
CA ARG A 76 -24.38 2.36 -3.15
C ARG A 76 -23.65 3.25 -2.15
N SER A 77 -22.70 2.68 -1.39
CA SER A 77 -21.89 3.44 -0.43
C SER A 77 -21.03 4.49 -1.13
N ILE A 78 -20.44 4.15 -2.27
CA ILE A 78 -19.66 5.08 -3.11
C ILE A 78 -20.52 6.26 -3.55
N LEU A 79 -21.74 5.99 -4.01
CA LEU A 79 -22.67 7.03 -4.47
C LEU A 79 -23.12 7.94 -3.33
N ASP A 80 -23.40 7.37 -2.16
CA ASP A 80 -23.75 8.15 -0.96
C ASP A 80 -22.60 9.07 -0.54
N SER A 81 -21.37 8.56 -0.50
CA SER A 81 -20.17 9.36 -0.22
C SER A 81 -19.89 10.44 -1.26
N ALA A 82 -20.35 10.23 -2.51
CA ALA A 82 -20.29 11.24 -3.58
C ALA A 82 -21.44 12.28 -3.51
N GLY A 83 -22.27 12.26 -2.47
CA GLY A 83 -23.37 13.22 -2.24
C GLY A 83 -24.70 12.86 -2.91
N VAL A 84 -24.85 11.64 -3.44
CA VAL A 84 -26.10 11.17 -4.04
C VAL A 84 -27.11 10.76 -2.96
N THR A 85 -28.08 11.64 -2.68
CA THR A 85 -29.10 11.39 -1.64
C THR A 85 -30.29 10.53 -2.08
N LYS A 86 -30.51 10.32 -3.39
CA LYS A 86 -31.64 9.53 -3.91
C LYS A 86 -31.20 8.52 -4.97
N ILE A 87 -31.06 7.26 -4.56
CA ILE A 87 -30.68 6.14 -5.42
C ILE A 87 -31.90 5.28 -5.74
N ALA A 88 -32.53 5.50 -6.90
CA ALA A 88 -33.59 4.62 -7.39
C ALA A 88 -32.98 3.30 -7.90
N THR A 89 -33.73 2.20 -7.86
CA THR A 89 -33.26 0.89 -8.35
C THR A 89 -34.11 0.43 -9.51
N ALA A 90 -33.48 -0.09 -10.56
CA ALA A 90 -34.14 -0.66 -11.72
C ALA A 90 -33.42 -1.94 -12.18
N THR A 91 -34.07 -2.72 -13.04
CA THR A 91 -33.50 -3.93 -13.66
C THR A 91 -33.38 -3.83 -15.18
N ARG A 92 -33.84 -2.70 -15.76
CA ARG A 92 -33.82 -2.42 -17.20
C ARG A 92 -33.38 -0.98 -17.43
N LEU A 93 -32.69 -0.76 -18.53
CA LEU A 93 -32.27 0.56 -18.98
C LEU A 93 -33.33 1.14 -19.95
N PRO A 94 -33.93 2.31 -19.68
CA PRO A 94 -34.91 2.90 -20.59
C PRO A 94 -34.26 3.38 -21.89
N ALA A 95 -35.04 3.59 -22.95
CA ALA A 95 -34.51 4.03 -24.25
C ALA A 95 -33.88 5.44 -24.19
N ALA A 96 -34.51 6.37 -23.45
CA ALA A 96 -33.99 7.70 -23.19
C ALA A 96 -33.67 7.86 -21.70
N LEU A 97 -32.54 8.52 -21.40
CA LEU A 97 -32.11 8.80 -20.03
C LEU A 97 -32.40 10.27 -19.70
N ASP A 98 -33.08 10.51 -18.58
CA ASP A 98 -33.49 11.84 -18.09
C ASP A 98 -32.61 12.35 -16.93
N ARG A 99 -31.69 11.50 -16.47
CA ARG A 99 -30.77 11.70 -15.33
C ARG A 99 -29.64 10.66 -15.39
N PRO A 100 -28.63 10.74 -14.50
CA PRO A 100 -27.57 9.74 -14.46
C PRO A 100 -28.10 8.34 -14.13
N HIS A 101 -27.73 7.37 -14.98
CA HIS A 101 -27.96 5.95 -14.76
C HIS A 101 -26.63 5.24 -14.58
N ILE A 102 -26.59 4.31 -13.63
CA ILE A 102 -25.43 3.47 -13.37
C ILE A 102 -25.85 2.02 -13.55
N VAL A 103 -25.29 1.36 -14.55
CA VAL A 103 -25.53 -0.06 -14.82
C VAL A 103 -24.38 -0.86 -14.22
N LEU A 104 -24.68 -1.92 -13.46
CA LEU A 104 -23.66 -2.81 -12.92
C LEU A 104 -24.04 -4.28 -13.06
N GLY A 105 -23.05 -5.11 -13.39
CA GLY A 105 -23.20 -6.56 -13.52
C GLY A 105 -22.06 -7.20 -14.30
N THR A 106 -22.15 -8.50 -14.52
CA THR A 106 -21.24 -9.21 -15.42
C THR A 106 -21.61 -8.97 -16.89
N GLY A 107 -20.62 -9.03 -17.79
CA GLY A 107 -20.79 -8.78 -19.22
C GLY A 107 -21.82 -9.68 -19.93
N ASP A 108 -22.15 -10.83 -19.34
CA ASP A 108 -23.14 -11.79 -19.84
C ASP A 108 -24.59 -11.35 -19.61
N ALA A 109 -24.83 -10.35 -18.76
CA ALA A 109 -26.17 -9.80 -18.57
C ALA A 109 -26.59 -8.92 -19.76
N ALA A 110 -27.79 -9.16 -20.29
CA ALA A 110 -28.31 -8.42 -21.45
C ALA A 110 -28.35 -6.89 -21.24
N VAL A 111 -28.65 -6.45 -20.01
CA VAL A 111 -28.67 -5.02 -19.65
C VAL A 111 -27.27 -4.39 -19.65
N VAL A 112 -26.23 -5.15 -19.31
CA VAL A 112 -24.83 -4.69 -19.33
C VAL A 112 -24.36 -4.59 -20.78
N ARG A 113 -24.69 -5.56 -21.65
CA ARG A 113 -24.40 -5.47 -23.09
C ARG A 113 -25.07 -4.29 -23.77
N ASP A 114 -26.35 -4.03 -23.46
CA ASP A 114 -27.06 -2.84 -23.96
C ASP A 114 -26.33 -1.55 -23.52
N ALA A 115 -25.96 -1.46 -22.24
CA ALA A 115 -25.25 -0.30 -21.70
C ALA A 115 -23.87 -0.08 -22.37
N LEU A 116 -23.07 -1.13 -22.51
CA LEU A 116 -21.79 -1.07 -23.23
C LEU A 116 -21.96 -0.66 -24.69
N GLY A 117 -22.99 -1.19 -25.38
CA GLY A 117 -23.31 -0.83 -26.76
C GLY A 117 -23.64 0.66 -26.92
N ARG A 118 -24.37 1.25 -25.96
CA ARG A 118 -24.67 2.69 -25.95
C ARG A 118 -23.43 3.54 -25.70
N SER A 119 -22.46 3.04 -24.93
CA SER A 119 -21.18 3.69 -24.71
C SER A 119 -20.12 3.39 -25.78
N LYS A 120 -20.44 2.55 -26.78
CA LYS A 120 -19.49 2.02 -27.78
C LYS A 120 -18.24 1.36 -27.16
N ALA A 121 -18.40 0.81 -25.96
CA ALA A 121 -17.34 0.12 -25.23
C ALA A 121 -17.45 -1.40 -25.45
N THR A 122 -16.33 -2.12 -25.35
CA THR A 122 -16.29 -3.59 -25.41
C THR A 122 -15.95 -4.15 -24.03
N GLN A 123 -16.52 -5.30 -23.70
CA GLN A 123 -16.24 -6.00 -22.44
C GLN A 123 -14.82 -6.56 -22.44
N ASP A 124 -14.05 -6.30 -21.37
CA ASP A 124 -12.82 -7.03 -21.09
C ASP A 124 -13.14 -8.45 -20.63
N THR A 125 -12.42 -9.43 -21.17
CA THR A 125 -12.71 -10.86 -20.96
C THR A 125 -11.63 -11.59 -20.17
N HIS A 126 -10.65 -10.89 -19.60
CA HIS A 126 -9.67 -11.50 -18.71
C HIS A 126 -10.31 -11.83 -17.36
N LYS A 127 -9.78 -12.85 -16.68
CA LYS A 127 -10.18 -13.16 -15.28
C LYS A 127 -9.92 -11.93 -14.40
N GLU A 128 -10.86 -11.61 -13.51
CA GLU A 128 -10.87 -10.38 -12.69
C GLU A 128 -10.86 -9.08 -13.52
N GLY A 129 -11.03 -9.18 -14.84
CA GLY A 129 -11.06 -8.05 -15.76
C GLY A 129 -12.39 -7.33 -15.77
N TYR A 130 -12.38 -6.06 -16.15
CA TYR A 130 -13.58 -5.25 -16.25
C TYR A 130 -13.50 -4.15 -17.29
N THR A 131 -14.67 -3.64 -17.65
CA THR A 131 -14.83 -2.43 -18.43
C THR A 131 -15.66 -1.42 -17.65
N LEU A 132 -15.12 -0.22 -17.48
CA LEU A 132 -15.85 0.93 -16.95
C LEU A 132 -16.01 1.95 -18.06
N ALA A 133 -17.25 2.30 -18.40
CA ALA A 133 -17.53 3.31 -19.43
C ALA A 133 -18.47 4.39 -18.92
N SER A 134 -18.12 5.65 -19.10
CA SER A 134 -18.97 6.81 -18.86
C SER A 134 -19.23 7.53 -20.19
N VAL A 135 -20.50 7.86 -20.44
CA VAL A 135 -20.92 8.67 -21.60
C VAL A 135 -21.97 9.71 -21.21
N ALA A 136 -21.86 10.90 -21.80
CA ALA A 136 -22.90 11.93 -21.78
C ALA A 136 -23.88 11.71 -22.93
N LEU A 137 -25.19 11.82 -22.64
CA LEU A 137 -26.28 11.71 -23.61
C LEU A 137 -27.17 12.96 -23.51
N ASP A 138 -27.97 13.25 -24.54
CA ASP A 138 -28.70 14.52 -24.70
C ASP A 138 -29.38 15.08 -23.42
N ARG A 139 -30.01 14.22 -22.61
CA ARG A 139 -30.73 14.62 -21.38
C ARG A 139 -30.29 13.86 -20.12
N GLY A 140 -29.20 13.10 -20.17
CA GLY A 140 -28.76 12.26 -19.06
C GLY A 140 -27.35 11.71 -19.26
N SER A 141 -26.92 10.82 -18.39
CA SER A 141 -25.61 10.16 -18.50
C SER A 141 -25.72 8.69 -18.16
N LEU A 142 -24.77 7.91 -18.68
CA LEU A 142 -24.67 6.49 -18.42
C LEU A 142 -23.26 6.18 -17.92
N ILE A 143 -23.17 5.53 -16.76
CA ILE A 143 -21.95 4.90 -16.27
C ILE A 143 -22.21 3.39 -16.23
N THR A 144 -21.33 2.62 -16.85
CA THR A 144 -21.43 1.16 -16.91
C THR A 144 -20.25 0.55 -16.17
N LEU A 145 -20.53 -0.32 -15.20
CA LEU A 145 -19.57 -1.17 -14.50
C LEU A 145 -19.78 -2.61 -14.96
N ALA A 146 -18.92 -3.09 -15.86
CA ALA A 146 -19.08 -4.37 -16.50
C ALA A 146 -17.91 -5.31 -16.15
N GLY A 147 -18.13 -6.19 -15.18
CA GLY A 147 -17.14 -7.20 -14.78
C GLY A 147 -17.13 -8.39 -15.75
N HIS A 148 -15.97 -8.99 -15.98
CA HIS A 148 -15.91 -10.32 -16.61
C HIS A 148 -16.54 -11.36 -15.68
N ASP A 149 -16.15 -11.32 -14.41
CA ASP A 149 -16.64 -12.12 -13.30
C ASP A 149 -17.01 -11.22 -12.10
N ASP A 150 -17.38 -11.82 -10.97
CA ASP A 150 -17.77 -11.06 -9.77
C ASP A 150 -16.58 -10.24 -9.21
N ASP A 151 -15.35 -10.75 -9.31
CA ASP A 151 -14.12 -10.05 -8.89
C ASP A 151 -13.84 -8.83 -9.78
N GLY A 152 -13.98 -8.99 -11.11
CA GLY A 152 -13.88 -7.89 -12.06
C GLY A 152 -14.94 -6.81 -11.81
N LEU A 153 -16.18 -7.21 -11.49
CA LEU A 153 -17.23 -6.27 -11.14
C LEU A 153 -16.87 -5.48 -9.86
N PHE A 154 -16.30 -6.15 -8.86
CA PHE A 154 -15.80 -5.50 -7.65
C PHE A 154 -14.67 -4.50 -7.96
N HIS A 155 -13.73 -4.87 -8.82
CA HIS A 155 -12.64 -3.98 -9.25
C HIS A 155 -13.15 -2.77 -10.05
N ALA A 156 -14.19 -2.93 -10.87
CA ALA A 156 -14.86 -1.81 -11.54
C ALA A 156 -15.46 -0.82 -10.52
N ALA A 157 -16.06 -1.33 -9.44
CA ALA A 157 -16.56 -0.50 -8.35
C ALA A 157 -15.41 0.24 -7.62
N GLN A 158 -14.26 -0.39 -7.41
CA GLN A 158 -13.09 0.28 -6.82
C GLN A 158 -12.51 1.38 -7.72
N THR A 159 -12.59 1.23 -9.04
CA THR A 159 -12.22 2.31 -9.97
C THR A 159 -13.26 3.42 -9.95
N LEU A 160 -14.56 3.11 -9.89
CA LEU A 160 -15.61 4.12 -9.70
C LEU A 160 -15.38 4.92 -8.41
N ARG A 161 -15.00 4.27 -7.30
CA ARG A 161 -14.68 4.93 -6.02
C ARG A 161 -13.68 6.08 -6.21
N GLN A 162 -12.64 5.88 -7.02
CA GLN A 162 -11.62 6.90 -7.30
C GLN A 162 -12.13 7.98 -8.27
N LEU A 163 -12.95 7.60 -9.26
CA LEU A 163 -13.49 8.55 -10.22
C LEU A 163 -14.45 9.56 -9.57
N VAL A 164 -15.24 9.13 -8.59
CA VAL A 164 -16.22 9.99 -7.91
C VAL A 164 -15.62 10.95 -6.88
N GLU A 165 -14.33 10.84 -6.56
CA GLU A 165 -13.61 11.85 -5.77
C GLU A 165 -13.55 13.20 -6.51
N ARG A 166 -13.81 13.19 -7.82
CA ARG A 166 -13.88 14.37 -8.67
C ARG A 166 -15.31 14.93 -8.70
N PRO A 167 -15.49 16.27 -8.72
CA PRO A 167 -16.81 16.88 -8.89
C PRO A 167 -17.52 16.48 -10.20
N ALA A 168 -16.73 16.27 -11.26
CA ALA A 168 -17.19 15.81 -12.56
C ALA A 168 -16.32 14.64 -13.04
N ILE A 169 -16.98 13.57 -13.48
CA ILE A 169 -16.35 12.37 -14.00
C ILE A 169 -16.13 12.60 -15.50
N PRO A 170 -14.90 12.46 -16.03
CA PRO A 170 -14.69 12.50 -17.48
C PRO A 170 -15.53 11.43 -18.18
N THR A 171 -16.02 11.70 -19.39
CA THR A 171 -16.49 10.59 -20.22
C THR A 171 -15.30 9.84 -20.80
N LEU A 172 -15.30 8.52 -20.58
CA LEU A 172 -14.14 7.66 -20.77
C LEU A 172 -14.54 6.20 -20.91
N THR A 173 -13.62 5.41 -21.45
CA THR A 173 -13.65 3.95 -21.37
C THR A 173 -12.33 3.46 -20.76
N ILE A 174 -12.45 2.69 -19.67
CA ILE A 174 -11.36 1.95 -19.04
C ILE A 174 -11.59 0.47 -19.30
N GLN A 175 -10.58 -0.20 -19.83
CA GLN A 175 -10.51 -1.66 -19.93
C GLN A 175 -9.29 -2.11 -19.15
N ASP A 176 -9.51 -2.95 -18.15
CA ASP A 176 -8.52 -3.17 -17.11
C ASP A 176 -8.64 -4.57 -16.53
N TYR A 177 -7.50 -5.14 -16.16
CA TYR A 177 -7.35 -6.49 -15.63
C TYR A 177 -5.97 -6.61 -14.95
N PRO A 178 -5.80 -7.54 -14.00
CA PRO A 178 -4.52 -7.71 -13.32
C PRO A 178 -3.49 -8.45 -14.17
N ALA A 179 -2.22 -8.05 -14.07
CA ALA A 179 -1.09 -8.75 -14.66
C ALA A 179 -0.74 -10.05 -13.91
N MET A 180 -0.90 -10.06 -12.58
CA MET A 180 -0.63 -11.22 -11.72
C MET A 180 -1.91 -11.77 -11.04
N PRO A 181 -2.13 -13.09 -11.07
CA PRO A 181 -3.35 -13.69 -10.52
C PRO A 181 -3.34 -13.81 -8.99
N ILE A 182 -2.17 -13.87 -8.35
CA ILE A 182 -2.02 -13.83 -6.89
C ILE A 182 -1.33 -12.51 -6.52
N ARG A 183 -2.02 -11.67 -5.75
CA ARG A 183 -1.53 -10.35 -5.35
C ARG A 183 -2.03 -9.94 -3.98
N GLY A 184 -1.11 -9.61 -3.08
CA GLY A 184 -1.49 -9.09 -1.76
C GLY A 184 -0.39 -9.22 -0.71
N THR A 185 -0.73 -9.74 0.48
CA THR A 185 0.21 -9.81 1.60
C THR A 185 0.22 -11.15 2.32
N ILE A 186 1.34 -11.42 2.96
CA ILE A 186 1.54 -12.50 3.93
C ILE A 186 1.90 -11.90 5.28
N GLU A 187 1.12 -12.17 6.33
CA GLU A 187 1.47 -11.77 7.71
C GLU A 187 2.59 -12.70 8.22
N GLY A 188 3.78 -12.62 7.62
CA GLY A 188 4.87 -13.58 7.79
C GLY A 188 6.04 -13.09 8.64
N PHE A 189 5.93 -11.90 9.22
CA PHE A 189 6.93 -11.33 10.12
C PHE A 189 6.94 -12.01 11.49
N TYR A 190 8.07 -11.91 12.17
CA TYR A 190 8.21 -12.27 13.58
C TYR A 190 7.92 -11.09 14.51
N GLY A 191 7.62 -11.40 15.78
CA GLY A 191 7.21 -10.41 16.78
C GLY A 191 5.71 -10.35 16.95
N ALA A 192 5.20 -9.30 17.60
CA ALA A 192 3.79 -9.21 17.94
C ALA A 192 2.89 -9.30 16.69
N PRO A 193 1.98 -10.29 16.59
CA PRO A 193 1.04 -10.39 15.49
C PRO A 193 0.09 -9.20 15.44
N TRP A 194 -0.48 -8.93 14.28
CA TRP A 194 -1.48 -7.89 14.15
C TRP A 194 -2.75 -8.19 14.96
N SER A 195 -3.39 -7.13 15.44
CA SER A 195 -4.71 -7.27 16.04
C SER A 195 -5.75 -7.68 14.99
N MET A 196 -6.88 -8.26 15.42
CA MET A 196 -7.98 -8.57 14.48
C MET A 196 -8.55 -7.31 13.80
N SER A 197 -8.50 -6.16 14.49
CA SER A 197 -8.90 -4.87 13.93
C SER A 197 -7.95 -4.45 12.81
N ASP A 198 -6.64 -4.52 13.04
CA ASP A 198 -5.63 -4.17 12.04
C ASP A 198 -5.72 -5.10 10.84
N ARG A 199 -5.89 -6.42 11.04
CA ARG A 199 -6.14 -7.37 9.94
C ARG A 199 -7.37 -7.01 9.11
N SER A 200 -8.47 -6.62 9.76
CA SER A 200 -9.69 -6.21 9.05
C SER A 200 -9.48 -4.92 8.25
N LYS A 201 -8.78 -3.94 8.81
CA LYS A 201 -8.43 -2.70 8.10
C LYS A 201 -7.47 -2.97 6.94
N HIS A 202 -6.53 -3.89 7.13
CA HIS A 202 -5.60 -4.30 6.10
C HIS A 202 -6.30 -4.96 4.91
N ILE A 203 -7.26 -5.86 5.18
CA ILE A 203 -8.09 -6.48 4.14
C ILE A 203 -8.89 -5.44 3.35
N ASP A 204 -9.49 -4.45 4.03
CA ASP A 204 -10.16 -3.34 3.35
C ASP A 204 -9.18 -2.56 2.45
N PHE A 205 -7.98 -2.26 2.95
CA PHE A 205 -6.93 -1.62 2.17
C PHE A 205 -6.54 -2.45 0.93
N LEU A 206 -6.30 -3.76 1.07
CA LEU A 206 -6.00 -4.66 -0.06
C LEU A 206 -7.11 -4.60 -1.11
N ALA A 207 -8.37 -4.63 -0.67
CA ALA A 207 -9.52 -4.54 -1.58
C ALA A 207 -9.54 -3.22 -2.36
N ARG A 208 -9.22 -2.09 -1.72
CA ARG A 208 -9.17 -0.76 -2.34
C ARG A 208 -8.01 -0.60 -3.32
N THR A 209 -6.91 -1.35 -3.14
CA THR A 209 -5.79 -1.43 -4.09
C THR A 209 -5.92 -2.60 -5.06
N LYS A 210 -7.08 -3.25 -5.11
CA LYS A 210 -7.41 -4.40 -5.96
C LYS A 210 -6.54 -5.63 -5.73
N ALA A 211 -5.87 -5.76 -4.59
CA ALA A 211 -5.28 -7.04 -4.17
C ALA A 211 -6.37 -8.06 -3.83
N ASN A 212 -6.05 -9.34 -4.00
CA ASN A 212 -6.99 -10.45 -3.84
C ASN A 212 -6.50 -11.51 -2.85
N THR A 213 -5.35 -11.35 -2.20
CA THR A 213 -4.79 -12.39 -1.32
C THR A 213 -4.35 -11.82 0.04
N PHE A 214 -4.81 -12.43 1.13
CA PHE A 214 -4.29 -12.21 2.48
C PHE A 214 -3.92 -13.56 3.12
N ILE A 215 -2.61 -13.81 3.29
CA ILE A 215 -2.10 -15.04 3.90
C ILE A 215 -1.94 -14.82 5.41
N TYR A 216 -2.81 -15.45 6.19
CA TYR A 216 -2.71 -15.51 7.65
C TYR A 216 -1.59 -16.51 8.02
N SER A 217 -0.40 -15.99 8.31
CA SER A 217 0.78 -16.79 8.69
C SER A 217 1.58 -16.23 9.88
N PRO A 218 0.95 -15.66 10.93
CA PRO A 218 1.69 -15.04 12.02
C PRO A 218 2.64 -16.05 12.69
N LYS A 219 3.95 -15.78 12.66
CA LYS A 219 4.99 -16.73 13.11
C LYS A 219 4.85 -17.09 14.59
N ASP A 220 4.36 -16.17 15.40
CA ASP A 220 4.21 -16.30 16.85
C ASP A 220 2.81 -16.83 17.25
N ASP A 221 1.96 -17.27 16.31
CA ASP A 221 0.72 -18.01 16.63
C ASP A 221 1.03 -19.50 16.91
N PRO A 222 0.94 -19.95 18.17
CA PRO A 222 1.31 -21.32 18.53
C PRO A 222 0.39 -22.35 17.87
N TYR A 223 -0.87 -22.02 17.57
CA TYR A 223 -1.81 -22.98 16.97
C TYR A 223 -1.62 -23.15 15.46
N ALA A 224 -0.82 -22.29 14.83
CA ALA A 224 -0.39 -22.43 13.44
C ALA A 224 1.00 -23.10 13.33
N ARG A 225 1.83 -23.07 14.39
CA ARG A 225 3.22 -23.58 14.37
C ARG A 225 3.48 -24.66 15.43
N ASP A 226 3.78 -24.30 16.68
CA ASP A 226 4.28 -25.26 17.68
C ASP A 226 3.23 -26.30 18.13
N ARG A 227 1.98 -25.86 18.21
CA ARG A 227 0.79 -26.65 18.60
C ARG A 227 -0.14 -26.87 17.41
N TRP A 228 0.42 -26.99 16.21
CA TRP A 228 -0.35 -27.10 14.96
C TRP A 228 -1.33 -28.28 14.92
N ARG A 229 -1.12 -29.34 15.72
CA ARG A 229 -2.06 -30.48 15.84
C ARG A 229 -3.30 -30.17 16.69
N GLU A 230 -3.22 -29.19 17.58
CA GLU A 230 -4.28 -28.86 18.54
C GLU A 230 -5.30 -27.89 17.94
N PRO A 231 -6.61 -28.04 18.23
CA PRO A 231 -7.61 -27.11 17.72
C PRO A 231 -7.41 -25.69 18.30
N TYR A 232 -7.80 -24.68 17.52
CA TYR A 232 -7.88 -23.32 18.05
C TYR A 232 -8.90 -23.23 19.18
N PRO A 233 -8.68 -22.34 20.18
CA PRO A 233 -9.73 -21.94 21.11
C PRO A 233 -10.95 -21.42 20.35
N LYS A 234 -12.15 -21.76 20.81
CA LYS A 234 -13.42 -21.43 20.12
C LYS A 234 -13.57 -19.94 19.82
N ALA A 235 -13.15 -19.07 20.76
CA ALA A 235 -13.22 -17.62 20.59
C ALA A 235 -12.30 -17.12 19.46
N THR A 236 -11.05 -17.60 19.43
CA THR A 236 -10.08 -17.29 18.37
C THR A 236 -10.58 -17.77 17.02
N LEU A 237 -11.06 -19.02 16.93
CA LEU A 237 -11.58 -19.59 15.70
C LEU A 237 -12.79 -18.80 15.17
N LYS A 238 -13.68 -18.34 16.06
CA LYS A 238 -14.80 -17.47 15.70
C LYS A 238 -14.33 -16.13 15.15
N ALA A 239 -13.35 -15.49 15.78
CA ALA A 239 -12.79 -14.22 15.31
C ALA A 239 -12.14 -14.36 13.93
N LEU A 240 -11.38 -15.44 13.70
CA LEU A 240 -10.81 -15.77 12.39
C LEU A 240 -11.90 -16.01 11.33
N GLY A 241 -13.01 -16.67 11.70
CA GLY A 241 -14.16 -16.84 10.80
C GLY A 241 -14.83 -15.53 10.41
N GLN A 242 -14.92 -14.57 11.34
CA GLN A 242 -15.41 -13.22 11.03
C GLN A 242 -14.48 -12.50 10.07
N LEU A 243 -13.16 -12.62 10.28
CA LEU A 243 -12.14 -12.04 9.41
C LEU A 243 -12.20 -12.64 8.00
N ALA A 244 -12.30 -13.97 7.87
CA ALA A 244 -12.45 -14.66 6.58
C ALA A 244 -13.73 -14.24 5.85
N ALA A 245 -14.86 -14.10 6.58
CA ALA A 245 -16.10 -13.61 5.99
C ALA A 245 -15.97 -12.15 5.52
N THR A 246 -15.19 -11.31 6.21
CA THR A 246 -14.85 -9.96 5.74
C THR A 246 -14.02 -10.02 4.46
N ALA A 247 -12.93 -10.80 4.43
CA ALA A 247 -12.10 -10.99 3.24
C ALA A 247 -12.93 -11.37 2.01
N LYS A 248 -13.83 -12.34 2.16
CA LYS A 248 -14.74 -12.76 1.08
C LYS A 248 -15.61 -11.62 0.54
N ARG A 249 -16.18 -10.77 1.39
CA ARG A 249 -17.00 -9.61 0.94
C ARG A 249 -16.17 -8.55 0.21
N HIS A 250 -14.87 -8.55 0.46
CA HIS A 250 -13.90 -7.64 -0.14
C HIS A 250 -13.18 -8.25 -1.35
N HIS A 251 -13.61 -9.43 -1.82
CA HIS A 251 -12.96 -10.17 -2.91
C HIS A 251 -11.46 -10.40 -2.64
N VAL A 252 -11.14 -10.66 -1.36
CA VAL A 252 -9.82 -11.07 -0.90
C VAL A 252 -9.91 -12.51 -0.39
N ASP A 253 -9.09 -13.38 -0.96
CA ASP A 253 -8.87 -14.73 -0.50
C ASP A 253 -8.15 -14.70 0.85
N PHE A 254 -8.86 -15.13 1.89
CA PHE A 254 -8.25 -15.45 3.17
C PHE A 254 -7.55 -16.81 3.03
N VAL A 255 -6.22 -16.81 3.02
CA VAL A 255 -5.41 -18.03 2.94
C VAL A 255 -4.95 -18.41 4.35
N TYR A 256 -5.37 -19.57 4.83
CA TYR A 256 -4.90 -20.07 6.14
C TYR A 256 -3.58 -20.83 5.99
N ALA A 257 -2.53 -20.33 6.63
CA ALA A 257 -1.23 -21.01 6.69
C ALA A 257 -1.06 -21.85 7.96
N ILE A 258 -0.41 -23.01 7.79
CA ILE A 258 0.05 -23.87 8.87
C ILE A 258 1.52 -24.22 8.68
N SER A 259 2.31 -24.16 9.74
CA SER A 259 3.77 -24.38 9.76
C SER A 259 4.11 -25.62 10.60
N PRO A 260 3.88 -26.86 10.09
CA PRO A 260 4.00 -28.08 10.88
C PRO A 260 5.47 -28.54 11.06
N GLY A 261 6.39 -27.95 10.30
CA GLY A 261 7.79 -28.34 10.16
C GLY A 261 8.55 -28.66 11.47
N PRO A 262 8.39 -27.91 12.57
CA PRO A 262 9.15 -28.16 13.80
C PRO A 262 8.97 -29.56 14.41
N THR A 263 7.84 -30.23 14.15
CA THR A 263 7.53 -31.53 14.79
C THR A 263 6.84 -32.54 13.86
N VAL A 264 6.63 -32.23 12.59
CA VAL A 264 5.93 -33.13 11.66
C VAL A 264 6.73 -34.39 11.36
N CYS A 265 6.05 -35.54 11.33
CA CYS A 265 6.51 -36.80 10.78
C CYS A 265 5.85 -36.99 9.42
N PHE A 266 6.58 -36.74 8.33
CA PHE A 266 6.02 -36.61 6.98
C PHE A 266 5.33 -37.89 6.47
N SER A 267 5.81 -39.05 6.92
CA SER A 267 5.30 -40.38 6.58
C SER A 267 4.20 -40.90 7.52
N ASP A 268 3.84 -40.17 8.58
CA ASP A 268 2.81 -40.61 9.53
C ASP A 268 1.40 -40.15 9.08
N PRO A 269 0.48 -41.08 8.78
CA PRO A 269 -0.90 -40.74 8.45
C PRO A 269 -1.62 -39.95 9.56
N ALA A 270 -1.22 -40.09 10.82
CA ALA A 270 -1.82 -39.36 11.94
C ALA A 270 -1.56 -37.85 11.84
N ASP A 271 -0.36 -37.47 11.40
CA ASP A 271 0.04 -36.08 11.19
C ASP A 271 -0.64 -35.46 9.97
N ALA A 272 -0.67 -36.18 8.85
CA ALA A 272 -1.45 -35.76 7.68
C ALA A 272 -2.92 -35.53 8.07
N LYS A 273 -3.52 -36.45 8.85
CA LYS A 273 -4.89 -36.30 9.35
C LYS A 273 -5.04 -35.12 10.31
N ALA A 274 -4.04 -34.80 11.13
CA ALA A 274 -4.09 -33.65 12.02
C ALA A 274 -4.10 -32.32 11.25
N LEU A 275 -3.29 -32.23 10.19
CA LEU A 275 -3.24 -31.08 9.29
C LEU A 275 -4.58 -30.90 8.59
N LEU A 276 -5.12 -31.97 7.99
CA LEU A 276 -6.41 -31.91 7.29
C LEU A 276 -7.57 -31.54 8.23
N ARG A 277 -7.55 -31.97 9.51
CA ARG A 277 -8.55 -31.53 10.50
C ARG A 277 -8.50 -30.04 10.78
N LYS A 278 -7.32 -29.40 10.74
CA LYS A 278 -7.21 -27.94 10.84
C LYS A 278 -7.87 -27.28 9.64
N PHE A 279 -7.58 -27.76 8.43
CA PHE A 279 -8.19 -27.23 7.22
C PHE A 279 -9.71 -27.44 7.21
N ASP A 280 -10.22 -28.59 7.65
CA ASP A 280 -11.65 -28.86 7.85
C ASP A 280 -12.31 -27.78 8.73
N ALA A 281 -11.66 -27.39 9.84
CA ALA A 281 -12.18 -26.37 10.75
C ALA A 281 -12.31 -24.99 10.07
N PHE A 282 -11.34 -24.60 9.24
CA PHE A 282 -11.40 -23.35 8.48
C PHE A 282 -12.36 -23.44 7.28
N ARG A 283 -12.50 -24.60 6.63
CA ARG A 283 -13.51 -24.81 5.59
C ARG A 283 -14.92 -24.62 6.13
N ALA A 284 -15.18 -25.09 7.35
CA ALA A 284 -16.46 -24.86 8.03
C ALA A 284 -16.77 -23.38 8.27
N LEU A 285 -15.74 -22.51 8.28
CA LEU A 285 -15.89 -21.05 8.36
C LEU A 285 -15.98 -20.37 7.00
N GLY A 286 -15.89 -21.12 5.90
CA GLY A 286 -15.95 -20.60 4.53
C GLY A 286 -14.59 -20.34 3.86
N VAL A 287 -13.47 -20.65 4.52
CA VAL A 287 -12.13 -20.56 3.92
C VAL A 287 -11.94 -21.65 2.87
N ARG A 288 -11.31 -21.31 1.73
CA ARG A 288 -11.09 -22.25 0.61
C ARG A 288 -9.63 -22.30 0.14
N SER A 289 -8.81 -21.34 0.54
CA SER A 289 -7.40 -21.26 0.17
C SER A 289 -6.52 -21.63 1.36
N PHE A 290 -5.54 -22.49 1.12
CA PHE A 290 -4.72 -23.08 2.18
C PHE A 290 -3.23 -23.01 1.84
N TYR A 291 -2.43 -22.99 2.89
CA TYR A 291 -0.99 -22.83 2.79
C TYR A 291 -0.26 -23.74 3.78
N VAL A 292 0.85 -24.35 3.36
CA VAL A 292 1.75 -25.11 4.25
C VAL A 292 3.16 -24.51 4.22
N ALA A 293 3.63 -24.06 5.37
CA ALA A 293 4.95 -23.47 5.55
C ALA A 293 5.98 -24.50 6.03
N LEU A 294 7.07 -24.64 5.29
CA LEU A 294 8.21 -25.50 5.61
C LEU A 294 9.52 -24.70 5.59
N ASP A 295 9.42 -23.38 5.79
CA ASP A 295 10.51 -22.44 6.04
C ASP A 295 11.06 -22.58 7.47
N ASP A 296 12.33 -22.19 7.65
CA ASP A 296 13.03 -22.12 8.93
C ASP A 296 13.01 -23.45 9.73
N ILE A 297 13.22 -24.55 9.01
CA ILE A 297 13.46 -25.88 9.55
C ILE A 297 14.76 -26.47 9.01
N GLU A 298 15.34 -27.43 9.71
CA GLU A 298 16.49 -28.19 9.22
C GLU A 298 16.03 -29.53 8.62
N TYR A 299 16.75 -30.02 7.61
CA TYR A 299 16.57 -31.36 7.06
C TYR A 299 17.75 -32.30 7.37
N THR A 300 18.64 -31.89 8.27
CA THR A 300 19.80 -32.69 8.71
C THR A 300 19.44 -33.81 9.67
N LYS A 301 18.22 -33.79 10.23
CA LYS A 301 17.68 -34.84 11.10
C LYS A 301 16.20 -35.06 10.81
N TRP A 302 15.71 -36.25 11.13
CA TRP A 302 14.27 -36.54 11.13
C TRP A 302 13.63 -36.24 12.48
N ASN A 303 12.36 -35.84 12.45
CA ASN A 303 11.55 -35.69 13.66
C ASN A 303 11.05 -37.04 14.19
N CYS A 304 11.09 -38.09 13.37
CA CYS A 304 10.63 -39.44 13.71
C CYS A 304 11.41 -40.52 12.96
N GLU A 305 11.54 -41.71 13.55
CA GLU A 305 12.17 -42.87 12.91
C GLU A 305 11.40 -43.37 11.68
N ARG A 306 10.09 -43.08 11.59
CA ARG A 306 9.26 -43.50 10.45
C ARG A 306 9.70 -42.83 9.15
N ASP A 307 10.10 -41.56 9.20
CA ASP A 307 10.61 -40.83 8.05
C ASP A 307 11.93 -41.41 7.58
N LYS A 308 12.81 -41.80 8.53
CA LYS A 308 14.04 -42.50 8.21
C LYS A 308 13.78 -43.81 7.45
N ASN A 309 12.85 -44.62 7.94
CA ASN A 309 12.49 -45.89 7.32
C ASN A 309 11.80 -45.73 5.96
N THR A 310 11.10 -44.62 5.73
CA THR A 310 10.30 -44.39 4.52
C THR A 310 11.10 -43.69 3.41
N PHE A 311 11.90 -42.68 3.78
CA PHE A 311 12.60 -41.80 2.84
C PHE A 311 14.12 -41.98 2.85
N GLY A 312 14.66 -42.78 3.78
CA GLY A 312 16.09 -43.01 3.95
C GLY A 312 16.73 -42.06 4.95
N GLU A 313 18.07 -41.96 4.93
CA GLU A 313 18.80 -41.03 5.79
C GLU A 313 18.41 -39.57 5.51
N SER A 314 18.45 -38.73 6.54
CA SER A 314 18.12 -37.31 6.43
C SER A 314 19.09 -36.58 5.51
N GLY A 315 18.56 -35.68 4.70
CA GLY A 315 19.33 -34.91 3.74
C GLY A 315 18.44 -34.16 2.76
N ALA A 316 19.05 -33.26 1.99
CA ALA A 316 18.36 -32.36 1.06
C ALA A 316 17.38 -33.09 0.12
N GLN A 317 17.84 -34.13 -0.58
CA GLN A 317 16.98 -34.89 -1.50
C GLN A 317 15.84 -35.61 -0.78
N ALA A 318 16.14 -36.32 0.31
CA ALA A 318 15.14 -37.09 1.06
C ALA A 318 14.06 -36.17 1.65
N ALA A 319 14.44 -34.98 2.13
CA ALA A 319 13.50 -33.99 2.63
C ALA A 319 12.60 -33.43 1.53
N GLY A 320 13.13 -33.14 0.33
CA GLY A 320 12.31 -32.73 -0.80
C GLY A 320 11.27 -33.79 -1.19
N ILE A 321 11.63 -35.08 -1.14
CA ILE A 321 10.71 -36.20 -1.37
C ILE A 321 9.65 -36.27 -0.25
N ALA A 322 10.08 -36.23 1.01
CA ALA A 322 9.20 -36.33 2.18
C ALA A 322 8.17 -35.20 2.24
N GLN A 323 8.61 -33.97 2.00
CA GLN A 323 7.73 -32.81 1.95
C GLN A 323 6.76 -32.89 0.78
N SER A 324 7.23 -33.31 -0.41
CA SER A 324 6.35 -33.55 -1.57
C SER A 324 5.29 -34.60 -1.26
N HIS A 325 5.63 -35.68 -0.55
CA HIS A 325 4.68 -36.72 -0.17
C HIS A 325 3.51 -36.15 0.65
N LEU A 326 3.80 -35.42 1.74
CA LEU A 326 2.77 -34.81 2.58
C LEU A 326 1.94 -33.78 1.79
N LEU A 327 2.59 -32.89 1.05
CA LEU A 327 1.92 -31.82 0.31
C LEU A 327 1.02 -32.37 -0.80
N ASN A 328 1.41 -33.46 -1.47
CA ASN A 328 0.59 -34.13 -2.47
C ASN A 328 -0.67 -34.76 -1.85
N LEU A 329 -0.57 -35.33 -0.64
CA LEU A 329 -1.75 -35.84 0.09
C LEU A 329 -2.72 -34.70 0.42
N VAL A 330 -2.19 -33.55 0.85
CA VAL A 330 -2.99 -32.36 1.14
C VAL A 330 -3.65 -31.83 -0.13
N GLN A 331 -2.90 -31.68 -1.21
CA GLN A 331 -3.41 -31.24 -2.51
C GLN A 331 -4.50 -32.19 -3.05
N ALA A 332 -4.35 -33.50 -2.89
CA ALA A 332 -5.36 -34.49 -3.25
C ALA A 332 -6.66 -34.33 -2.43
N ASP A 333 -6.57 -34.06 -1.12
CA ASP A 333 -7.75 -33.78 -0.29
C ASP A 333 -8.48 -32.49 -0.72
N LEU A 334 -7.73 -31.43 -1.05
CA LEU A 334 -8.32 -30.18 -1.57
C LEU A 334 -9.09 -30.41 -2.88
N VAL A 335 -8.49 -31.17 -3.82
CA VAL A 335 -9.13 -31.52 -5.09
C VAL A 335 -10.38 -32.38 -4.86
N ALA A 336 -10.29 -33.39 -3.98
CA ALA A 336 -11.40 -34.30 -3.68
C ALA A 336 -12.61 -33.59 -3.04
N ARG A 337 -12.39 -32.44 -2.38
CA ARG A 337 -13.43 -31.69 -1.69
C ARG A 337 -14.02 -30.54 -2.50
N HIS A 338 -13.63 -30.41 -3.77
CA HIS A 338 -14.12 -29.38 -4.69
C HIS A 338 -13.98 -27.95 -4.15
N ASP A 339 -12.91 -27.67 -3.40
CA ASP A 339 -12.58 -26.30 -3.03
C ASP A 339 -12.26 -25.51 -4.33
N ALA A 340 -12.89 -24.35 -4.52
CA ALA A 340 -12.78 -23.57 -5.75
C ALA A 340 -11.31 -23.13 -5.98
N ALA A 341 -10.80 -23.37 -7.20
CA ALA A 341 -9.40 -23.09 -7.59
C ALA A 341 -8.32 -23.79 -6.72
N ALA A 342 -8.56 -25.06 -6.32
CA ALA A 342 -7.72 -25.88 -5.45
C ALA A 342 -6.22 -25.97 -5.83
N GLU A 343 -5.46 -24.94 -5.46
CA GLU A 343 -4.00 -24.90 -5.48
C GLU A 343 -3.51 -24.66 -4.06
N LEU A 344 -2.82 -25.65 -3.49
CA LEU A 344 -2.10 -25.48 -2.24
C LEU A 344 -0.92 -24.53 -2.50
N ILE A 345 -0.75 -23.53 -1.64
CA ILE A 345 0.46 -22.71 -1.62
C ILE A 345 1.42 -23.28 -0.58
N MET A 346 2.71 -23.28 -0.87
CA MET A 346 3.73 -23.69 0.08
C MET A 346 5.00 -22.83 0.00
N VAL A 347 5.72 -22.67 1.11
CA VAL A 347 7.11 -22.19 1.11
C VAL A 347 8.06 -23.33 1.46
N PRO A 348 9.10 -23.60 0.63
CA PRO A 348 10.01 -24.69 0.85
C PRO A 348 11.01 -24.36 1.96
N THR A 349 11.81 -25.35 2.37
CA THR A 349 12.93 -25.12 3.28
C THR A 349 14.05 -24.32 2.60
N GLU A 350 14.34 -24.63 1.34
CA GLU A 350 15.22 -23.80 0.49
C GLU A 350 14.38 -22.79 -0.31
N TYR A 351 13.96 -21.70 0.33
CA TYR A 351 13.03 -20.70 -0.23
C TYR A 351 13.68 -19.49 -0.91
N TYR A 352 14.99 -19.32 -0.78
CA TYR A 352 15.74 -18.25 -1.42
C TYR A 352 16.72 -18.81 -2.47
N ASP A 353 17.31 -17.90 -3.23
CA ASP A 353 18.20 -18.14 -4.36
C ASP A 353 17.58 -18.94 -5.51
N ALA A 354 18.30 -18.95 -6.64
CA ALA A 354 17.90 -19.68 -7.85
C ALA A 354 18.86 -20.83 -8.19
N LYS A 355 19.69 -21.27 -7.24
CA LYS A 355 20.64 -22.37 -7.46
C LYS A 355 19.88 -23.70 -7.48
N GLU A 356 20.26 -24.59 -8.39
CA GLU A 356 19.76 -25.97 -8.37
C GLU A 356 20.41 -26.73 -7.20
N SER A 357 19.62 -27.56 -6.53
CA SER A 357 20.06 -28.39 -5.40
C SER A 357 19.35 -29.74 -5.44
N PRO A 358 19.86 -30.78 -4.74
CA PRO A 358 19.15 -32.06 -4.63
C PRO A 358 17.76 -31.93 -4.01
N TYR A 359 17.55 -30.95 -3.12
CA TYR A 359 16.25 -30.65 -2.52
C TYR A 359 15.28 -30.05 -3.55
N LYS A 360 15.68 -29.00 -4.29
CA LYS A 360 14.86 -28.36 -5.33
C LYS A 360 14.59 -29.32 -6.50
N GLU A 361 15.56 -30.16 -6.87
CA GLU A 361 15.37 -31.22 -7.85
C GLU A 361 14.32 -32.25 -7.40
N ALA A 362 14.35 -32.66 -6.13
CA ALA A 362 13.36 -33.57 -5.58
C ALA A 362 11.95 -32.96 -5.60
N LEU A 363 11.80 -31.68 -5.21
CA LEU A 363 10.51 -30.97 -5.34
C LEU A 363 10.05 -30.93 -6.80
N ARG A 364 10.92 -30.54 -7.73
CA ARG A 364 10.61 -30.50 -9.16
C ARG A 364 10.10 -31.84 -9.70
N LYS A 365 10.67 -32.95 -9.22
CA LYS A 365 10.33 -34.31 -9.66
C LYS A 365 9.07 -34.89 -9.01
N HIS A 366 8.83 -34.57 -7.73
CA HIS A 366 7.85 -35.28 -6.92
C HIS A 366 6.64 -34.44 -6.47
N LEU A 367 6.76 -33.12 -6.41
CA LEU A 367 5.67 -32.23 -5.96
C LEU A 367 4.62 -32.07 -7.06
N ASP A 368 3.35 -32.23 -6.72
CA ASP A 368 2.22 -32.06 -7.64
C ASP A 368 2.33 -30.70 -8.37
N PRO A 369 2.22 -30.66 -9.71
CA PRO A 369 2.42 -29.43 -10.48
C PRO A 369 1.38 -28.34 -10.20
N LYS A 370 0.23 -28.65 -9.59
CA LYS A 370 -0.77 -27.65 -9.16
C LYS A 370 -0.35 -26.87 -7.91
N ILE A 371 0.62 -27.40 -7.16
CA ILE A 371 1.06 -26.75 -5.92
C ILE A 371 1.93 -25.54 -6.27
N VAL A 372 1.52 -24.38 -5.76
CA VAL A 372 2.23 -23.11 -5.91
C VAL A 372 3.40 -23.07 -4.92
N VAL A 373 4.60 -22.82 -5.44
CA VAL A 373 5.83 -22.77 -4.63
C VAL A 373 6.27 -21.32 -4.46
N GLN A 374 6.44 -20.90 -3.21
CA GLN A 374 6.96 -19.58 -2.88
C GLN A 374 8.49 -19.50 -2.96
N TRP A 375 8.97 -18.32 -3.31
CA TRP A 375 10.38 -17.97 -3.42
C TRP A 375 10.60 -16.53 -2.98
N THR A 376 11.68 -16.23 -2.25
CA THR A 376 11.92 -14.86 -1.74
C THR A 376 12.77 -13.97 -2.65
N GLY A 377 13.33 -14.52 -3.72
CA GLY A 377 14.28 -13.83 -4.58
C GLY A 377 15.69 -14.43 -4.52
N THR A 378 16.68 -13.71 -5.05
CA THR A 378 18.09 -14.13 -5.04
C THR A 378 18.64 -14.34 -3.63
N ASP A 379 18.01 -13.71 -2.64
CA ASP A 379 18.32 -13.74 -1.22
C ASP A 379 17.01 -13.77 -0.41
N VAL A 380 17.12 -13.85 0.92
CA VAL A 380 15.96 -13.71 1.80
C VAL A 380 15.35 -12.30 1.70
N VAL A 381 16.19 -11.26 1.70
CA VAL A 381 15.79 -9.86 1.45
C VAL A 381 16.58 -9.35 0.24
N PRO A 382 16.12 -9.59 -0.99
CA PRO A 382 16.89 -9.29 -2.19
C PRO A 382 16.86 -7.80 -2.53
N PRO A 383 18.01 -7.20 -2.92
CA PRO A 383 18.09 -5.78 -3.29
C PRO A 383 17.36 -5.46 -4.60
N ALA A 384 17.26 -6.45 -5.50
CA ALA A 384 16.56 -6.35 -6.77
C ALA A 384 16.12 -7.76 -7.22
N ILE A 385 15.14 -7.82 -8.12
CA ILE A 385 14.76 -9.07 -8.78
C ILE A 385 14.55 -8.78 -10.27
N SER A 386 15.29 -9.50 -11.10
CA SER A 386 15.22 -9.40 -12.56
C SER A 386 14.43 -10.55 -13.20
N ILE A 387 14.02 -10.38 -14.45
CA ILE A 387 13.41 -11.45 -15.27
C ILE A 387 14.33 -12.68 -15.36
N PRO A 388 15.66 -12.54 -15.63
CA PRO A 388 16.58 -13.67 -15.54
C PRO A 388 16.58 -14.40 -14.20
N ASP A 389 16.48 -13.70 -13.07
CA ASP A 389 16.43 -14.33 -11.74
C ASP A 389 15.17 -15.18 -11.59
N ALA A 390 14.00 -14.65 -11.99
CA ALA A 390 12.73 -15.37 -11.96
C ALA A 390 12.74 -16.60 -12.88
N ARG A 391 13.37 -16.51 -14.05
CA ARG A 391 13.58 -17.66 -14.95
C ARG A 391 14.52 -18.71 -14.35
N ALA A 392 15.59 -18.29 -13.69
CA ALA A 392 16.50 -19.20 -13.00
C ALA A 392 15.77 -19.92 -11.84
N ALA A 393 14.96 -19.20 -11.07
CA ALA A 393 14.11 -19.80 -10.04
C ALA A 393 13.11 -20.81 -10.65
N THR A 394 12.47 -20.44 -11.77
CA THR A 394 11.59 -21.35 -12.51
C THR A 394 12.30 -22.62 -12.95
N LYS A 395 13.56 -22.52 -13.41
CA LYS A 395 14.38 -23.69 -13.76
C LYS A 395 14.67 -24.57 -12.53
N ALA A 396 15.01 -23.94 -11.40
CA ALA A 396 15.37 -24.65 -10.17
C ALA A 396 14.17 -25.41 -9.57
N PHE A 397 13.00 -24.77 -9.48
CA PHE A 397 11.79 -25.36 -8.92
C PHE A 397 10.92 -26.12 -9.94
N GLY A 398 11.20 -25.96 -11.24
CA GLY A 398 10.47 -26.58 -12.35
C GLY A 398 9.09 -26.00 -12.62
N ARG A 399 8.78 -24.81 -12.08
CA ARG A 399 7.50 -24.09 -12.24
C ARG A 399 7.68 -22.62 -11.90
N LYS A 400 6.78 -21.76 -12.38
CA LYS A 400 6.76 -20.34 -11.97
C LYS A 400 6.55 -20.26 -10.46
N THR A 401 7.31 -19.40 -9.80
CA THR A 401 7.25 -19.22 -8.35
C THR A 401 6.33 -18.06 -7.97
N LEU A 402 5.74 -18.13 -6.79
CA LEU A 402 5.06 -17.02 -6.15
C LEU A 402 6.09 -16.24 -5.35
N LEU A 403 6.29 -14.96 -5.68
CA LEU A 403 7.27 -14.15 -4.97
C LEU A 403 6.74 -13.78 -3.58
N TRP A 404 7.39 -14.29 -2.53
CA TRP A 404 7.32 -13.73 -1.18
C TRP A 404 8.31 -12.58 -1.11
N ASP A 405 7.84 -11.36 -1.26
CA ASP A 405 8.71 -10.20 -1.22
C ASP A 405 8.89 -9.71 0.22
N ASN A 406 10.10 -9.86 0.77
CA ASN A 406 10.45 -9.36 2.11
C ASN A 406 10.66 -7.84 2.11
N TYR A 407 9.61 -7.11 1.77
CA TYR A 407 9.49 -5.68 1.90
C TYR A 407 8.01 -5.29 2.05
N PRO A 408 7.62 -4.44 3.03
CA PRO A 408 8.46 -3.63 3.92
C PRO A 408 8.83 -4.26 5.28
N VAL A 409 8.82 -5.58 5.48
CA VAL A 409 9.10 -6.20 6.79
C VAL A 409 10.33 -5.62 7.53
N ASN A 410 10.20 -5.40 8.83
CA ASN A 410 11.22 -4.77 9.68
C ASN A 410 11.59 -5.59 10.94
N ASP A 411 11.50 -6.92 10.84
CA ASP A 411 11.68 -7.86 11.95
C ASP A 411 13.11 -8.43 12.08
N PHE A 412 14.08 -7.92 11.29
CA PHE A 412 15.47 -8.37 11.26
C PHE A 412 16.46 -7.32 11.78
N GLU A 413 17.68 -7.73 12.09
CA GLU A 413 18.63 -6.90 12.84
C GLU A 413 19.00 -5.59 12.12
N THR A 414 19.23 -5.63 10.79
CA THR A 414 19.60 -4.43 10.03
C THR A 414 18.44 -3.45 9.83
N SER A 415 17.20 -3.86 10.09
CA SER A 415 16.02 -2.98 10.15
C SER A 415 15.71 -2.42 11.54
N ALA A 416 16.49 -2.77 12.57
CA ALA A 416 16.26 -2.31 13.94
C ALA A 416 16.18 -0.78 14.03
N GLY A 417 15.10 -0.29 14.65
CA GLY A 417 14.81 1.14 14.80
C GLY A 417 14.05 1.79 13.64
N ARG A 418 13.77 1.07 12.55
CA ARG A 418 13.28 1.66 11.28
C ARG A 418 11.83 1.33 10.98
N LEU A 419 11.11 2.32 10.43
CA LEU A 419 9.99 2.07 9.52
C LEU A 419 10.54 2.05 8.09
N LEU A 420 9.98 1.19 7.25
CA LEU A 420 10.39 1.04 5.85
C LEU A 420 9.28 1.56 4.94
N MET A 421 9.38 2.82 4.51
CA MET A 421 8.35 3.52 3.74
C MET A 421 8.83 4.02 2.38
N ALA A 422 9.97 3.51 1.89
CA ALA A 422 10.44 3.83 0.55
C ALA A 422 9.43 3.37 -0.52
N PRO A 423 9.39 4.00 -1.70
CA PRO A 423 8.60 3.53 -2.81
C PRO A 423 9.04 2.11 -3.21
N TYR A 424 8.09 1.23 -3.55
CA TYR A 424 8.42 -0.12 -4.00
C TYR A 424 9.12 -0.04 -5.37
N ALA A 425 10.35 -0.56 -5.46
CA ALA A 425 11.23 -0.40 -6.62
C ALA A 425 12.15 -1.61 -6.80
N ARG A 426 12.95 -1.61 -7.86
CA ARG A 426 13.98 -2.63 -8.17
C ARG A 426 13.44 -4.04 -8.47
N ARG A 427 12.14 -4.18 -8.74
CA ARG A 427 11.57 -5.36 -9.39
C ARG A 427 11.35 -5.01 -10.86
N GLU A 428 11.91 -5.80 -11.76
CA GLU A 428 11.92 -5.51 -13.19
C GLU A 428 10.50 -5.58 -13.79
N ALA A 429 10.14 -4.58 -14.60
CA ALA A 429 8.87 -4.58 -15.33
C ALA A 429 8.81 -5.78 -16.29
N GLY A 430 7.69 -6.51 -16.29
CA GLY A 430 7.51 -7.75 -17.06
C GLY A 430 7.69 -9.03 -16.24
N LEU A 431 8.02 -8.95 -14.95
CA LEU A 431 8.05 -10.09 -14.02
C LEU A 431 6.72 -10.85 -13.95
N SER A 432 5.58 -10.21 -14.25
CA SER A 432 4.27 -10.87 -14.35
C SER A 432 4.27 -12.05 -15.34
N ALA A 433 5.14 -12.04 -16.34
CA ALA A 433 5.28 -13.14 -17.28
C ALA A 433 6.03 -14.36 -16.70
N GLU A 434 6.83 -14.18 -15.65
CA GLU A 434 7.74 -15.21 -15.11
C GLU A 434 7.32 -15.72 -13.71
N LEU A 435 6.49 -14.97 -13.00
CA LEU A 435 5.99 -15.32 -11.66
C LEU A 435 4.53 -15.80 -11.71
N SER A 436 4.11 -16.60 -10.72
CA SER A 436 2.69 -16.92 -10.51
C SER A 436 1.96 -15.84 -9.69
N GLY A 437 2.71 -14.89 -9.13
CA GLY A 437 2.18 -13.72 -8.45
C GLY A 437 3.19 -13.13 -7.47
N ILE A 438 2.72 -12.23 -6.62
CA ILE A 438 3.53 -11.59 -5.58
C ILE A 438 2.71 -11.33 -4.31
N VAL A 439 3.31 -11.64 -3.16
CA VAL A 439 2.80 -11.23 -1.86
C VAL A 439 3.89 -10.49 -1.08
N SER A 440 3.54 -9.35 -0.49
CA SER A 440 4.44 -8.59 0.37
C SER A 440 4.42 -9.15 1.79
N ASN A 441 5.60 -9.23 2.41
CA ASN A 441 5.75 -9.36 3.85
C ASN A 441 5.82 -7.95 4.48
N PRO A 442 4.78 -7.53 5.22
CA PRO A 442 4.68 -6.19 5.80
C PRO A 442 5.46 -6.08 7.13
N MET A 443 5.50 -4.88 7.70
CA MET A 443 6.05 -4.63 9.04
C MET A 443 5.09 -5.09 10.14
N ASN A 444 5.59 -5.19 11.38
CA ASN A 444 4.73 -5.34 12.57
C ASN A 444 3.76 -4.15 12.75
N GLN A 445 4.04 -3.00 12.13
CA GLN A 445 3.14 -1.84 12.07
C GLN A 445 2.28 -1.90 10.80
N GLU A 446 1.01 -2.29 10.94
CA GLU A 446 0.08 -2.49 9.83
C GLU A 446 -0.15 -1.22 8.99
N ALA A 447 -0.57 -0.11 9.59
CA ALA A 447 -0.94 1.10 8.84
C ALA A 447 0.29 1.75 8.16
N PRO A 448 1.46 1.85 8.81
CA PRO A 448 2.73 2.19 8.16
C PRO A 448 3.12 1.30 6.98
N SER A 449 2.82 0.00 7.03
CA SER A 449 3.17 -0.94 5.95
C SER A 449 2.45 -0.63 4.63
N ARG A 450 1.25 -0.03 4.71
CA ARG A 450 0.41 0.26 3.54
C ARG A 450 1.12 1.11 2.48
N VAL A 451 2.08 1.94 2.87
CA VAL A 451 2.85 2.80 1.95
C VAL A 451 3.57 1.96 0.88
N ALA A 452 4.37 0.99 1.32
CA ALA A 452 5.10 0.10 0.40
C ALA A 452 4.18 -0.96 -0.22
N VAL A 453 3.20 -1.49 0.53
CA VAL A 453 2.26 -2.50 0.03
C VAL A 453 1.39 -1.94 -1.11
N MET A 454 1.04 -0.64 -1.10
CA MET A 454 0.35 -0.01 -2.23
C MET A 454 1.20 -0.06 -3.50
N GLY A 455 2.52 0.13 -3.38
CA GLY A 455 3.48 -0.06 -4.47
C GLY A 455 3.51 -1.50 -4.99
N VAL A 456 3.55 -2.49 -4.08
CA VAL A 456 3.55 -3.92 -4.45
C VAL A 456 2.27 -4.30 -5.18
N THR A 457 1.12 -3.90 -4.67
CA THR A 457 -0.19 -4.23 -5.28
C THR A 457 -0.41 -3.51 -6.61
N ALA A 458 0.09 -2.27 -6.75
CA ALA A 458 0.07 -1.57 -8.02
C ALA A 458 0.99 -2.21 -9.07
N PHE A 459 2.20 -2.62 -8.68
CA PHE A 459 3.11 -3.37 -9.55
C PHE A 459 2.51 -4.71 -9.99
N ALA A 460 1.89 -5.46 -9.06
CA ALA A 460 1.24 -6.73 -9.37
C ALA A 460 0.06 -6.59 -10.34
N TRP A 461 -0.61 -5.44 -10.35
CA TRP A 461 -1.73 -5.16 -11.24
C TRP A 461 -1.27 -4.77 -12.65
N ASN A 462 -0.29 -3.86 -12.78
CA ASN A 462 0.28 -3.47 -14.07
C ASN A 462 1.76 -3.14 -13.91
N ASP A 463 2.61 -4.17 -14.04
CA ASP A 463 4.06 -4.07 -13.83
C ASP A 463 4.78 -3.29 -14.95
N LYS A 464 4.19 -3.22 -16.15
CA LYS A 464 4.77 -2.54 -17.31
C LYS A 464 4.62 -1.02 -17.26
N ASP A 465 3.48 -0.52 -16.77
CA ASP A 465 3.22 0.93 -16.59
C ASP A 465 3.28 1.36 -15.11
N TYR A 466 3.87 0.53 -14.24
CA TYR A 466 4.04 0.85 -12.83
C TYR A 466 4.99 2.03 -12.65
N ASP A 467 4.53 3.05 -11.92
CA ASP A 467 5.33 4.20 -11.51
C ASP A 467 5.41 4.24 -9.97
N ALA A 468 6.60 3.92 -9.47
CA ALA A 468 6.89 3.86 -8.05
C ALA A 468 6.67 5.21 -7.34
N GLN A 469 7.06 6.31 -7.99
CA GLN A 469 7.00 7.64 -7.39
C GLN A 469 5.56 8.13 -7.34
N ARG A 470 4.80 7.98 -8.42
CA ARG A 470 3.37 8.32 -8.46
C ARG A 470 2.55 7.50 -7.47
N THR A 471 2.88 6.22 -7.30
CA THR A 471 2.19 5.35 -6.33
C THR A 471 2.53 5.74 -4.89
N TRP A 472 3.76 6.16 -4.62
CA TRP A 472 4.16 6.69 -3.31
C TRP A 472 3.38 7.97 -2.92
N HIS A 473 3.12 8.86 -3.88
CA HIS A 473 2.25 10.03 -3.67
C HIS A 473 0.77 9.65 -3.53
N ALA A 474 0.34 8.59 -4.20
CA ALA A 474 -1.02 8.05 -4.01
C ALA A 474 -1.20 7.48 -2.60
N ALA A 475 -0.20 6.77 -2.06
CA ALA A 475 -0.23 6.27 -0.69
C ALA A 475 -0.31 7.40 0.35
N ALA A 476 0.44 8.49 0.15
CA ALA A 476 0.33 9.67 1.00
C ALA A 476 -1.06 10.31 0.94
N ARG A 477 -1.67 10.41 -0.25
CA ARG A 477 -3.04 10.92 -0.41
C ARG A 477 -4.09 10.01 0.22
N ASP A 478 -3.93 8.69 0.13
CA ASP A 478 -4.83 7.72 0.76
C ASP A 478 -4.85 7.89 2.28
N LEU A 479 -3.66 7.92 2.89
CA LEU A 479 -3.50 8.12 4.34
C LEU A 479 -3.98 9.51 4.80
N ALA A 480 -3.89 10.52 3.94
CA ALA A 480 -4.37 11.87 4.18
C ALA A 480 -5.89 12.04 4.00
N GLY A 481 -6.61 11.03 3.49
CA GLY A 481 -8.02 11.17 3.13
C GLY A 481 -8.26 12.28 2.08
N GLY A 482 -7.30 12.50 1.19
CA GLY A 482 -7.34 13.55 0.16
C GLY A 482 -6.89 14.94 0.60
N ASP A 483 -6.55 15.18 1.88
CA ASP A 483 -6.02 16.47 2.33
C ASP A 483 -4.59 16.71 1.80
N ALA A 484 -4.42 17.75 0.99
CA ALA A 484 -3.14 18.04 0.34
C ALA A 484 -2.03 18.45 1.32
N ARG A 485 -2.37 19.12 2.43
CA ARG A 485 -1.40 19.54 3.45
C ARG A 485 -0.91 18.34 4.25
N VAL A 486 -1.82 17.44 4.60
CA VAL A 486 -1.46 16.18 5.28
C VAL A 486 -0.65 15.27 4.36
N ALA A 487 -1.02 15.16 3.08
CA ALA A 487 -0.26 14.38 2.11
C ALA A 487 1.18 14.92 1.92
N ALA A 488 1.37 16.24 1.91
CA ALA A 488 2.70 16.84 1.85
C ALA A 488 3.53 16.52 3.11
N ALA A 489 2.93 16.64 4.30
CA ALA A 489 3.60 16.28 5.56
C ALA A 489 3.98 14.78 5.61
N LEU A 490 3.10 13.89 5.13
CA LEU A 490 3.37 12.47 4.98
C LEU A 490 4.53 12.20 4.03
N LEU A 491 4.63 12.89 2.89
CA LEU A 491 5.76 12.74 1.96
C LEU A 491 7.09 13.18 2.58
N THR A 492 7.09 14.24 3.39
CA THR A 492 8.26 14.63 4.18
C THR A 492 8.63 13.52 5.17
N PHE A 493 7.65 12.96 5.89
CA PHE A 493 7.90 11.85 6.81
C PHE A 493 8.41 10.60 6.08
N PHE A 494 7.80 10.21 4.96
CA PHE A 494 8.23 9.03 4.21
C PHE A 494 9.67 9.16 3.72
N ASP A 495 10.12 10.35 3.31
CA ASP A 495 11.53 10.58 2.93
C ASP A 495 12.48 10.30 4.11
N THR A 496 12.12 10.72 5.33
CA THR A 496 12.91 10.39 6.53
C THR A 496 12.98 8.88 6.83
N GLN A 497 12.07 8.08 6.28
CA GLN A 497 11.98 6.61 6.43
C GLN A 497 12.33 5.86 5.12
N HIS A 498 13.03 6.51 4.19
CA HIS A 498 13.24 6.01 2.83
C HIS A 498 14.26 4.87 2.69
N LEU A 499 15.11 4.64 3.69
CA LEU A 499 16.10 3.56 3.60
C LEU A 499 15.42 2.19 3.56
N ALA A 500 15.88 1.33 2.65
CA ALA A 500 15.44 -0.05 2.58
C ALA A 500 16.65 -1.01 2.78
N PRO A 501 16.76 -1.68 3.94
CA PRO A 501 17.90 -2.52 4.25
C PRO A 501 17.81 -3.89 3.57
N THR A 502 18.94 -4.59 3.59
CA THR A 502 19.08 -6.03 3.25
C THR A 502 19.99 -6.67 4.30
N PHE A 503 20.26 -7.97 4.19
CA PHE A 503 21.29 -8.66 4.96
C PHE A 503 22.72 -8.31 4.47
N GLY A 504 22.84 -7.73 3.27
CA GLY A 504 24.10 -7.21 2.75
C GLY A 504 24.59 -5.94 3.46
N SER A 505 25.79 -5.49 3.12
CA SER A 505 26.46 -4.34 3.75
C SER A 505 25.92 -2.97 3.33
N GLN A 506 25.10 -2.91 2.27
CA GLN A 506 24.53 -1.68 1.74
C GLN A 506 23.02 -1.83 1.59
N PRO A 507 22.22 -0.80 1.95
CA PRO A 507 20.80 -0.80 1.69
C PRO A 507 20.54 -0.72 0.17
N TRP A 508 19.40 -1.22 -0.28
CA TRP A 508 19.03 -1.19 -1.70
C TRP A 508 18.26 0.08 -2.11
N GLN A 509 17.86 0.88 -1.13
CA GLN A 509 17.48 2.30 -1.31
C GLN A 509 18.20 3.18 -0.29
N GLU A 510 18.59 4.37 -0.74
CA GLU A 510 19.30 5.34 0.09
C GLU A 510 18.38 5.99 1.15
N GLN A 511 19.01 6.55 2.18
CA GLN A 511 18.33 7.24 3.27
C GLN A 511 18.02 8.69 2.89
N ALA A 512 16.75 9.10 3.05
CA ALA A 512 16.26 10.47 2.93
C ALA A 512 16.82 11.25 1.72
N PRO A 513 16.66 10.75 0.48
CA PRO A 513 17.24 11.37 -0.71
C PRO A 513 16.80 12.82 -0.93
N ARG A 514 15.54 13.17 -0.63
CA ARG A 514 15.06 14.55 -0.82
C ARG A 514 15.69 15.49 0.21
N LEU A 515 15.69 15.11 1.49
CA LEU A 515 16.35 15.89 2.53
C LEU A 515 17.86 16.00 2.26
N LYS A 516 18.51 14.90 1.87
CA LYS A 516 19.93 14.88 1.53
C LYS A 516 20.25 15.88 0.43
N ALA A 517 19.45 15.95 -0.64
CA ALA A 517 19.64 16.91 -1.72
C ALA A 517 19.56 18.36 -1.24
N VAL A 518 18.61 18.68 -0.34
CA VAL A 518 18.51 20.02 0.27
C VAL A 518 19.77 20.34 1.08
N LEU A 519 20.22 19.42 1.93
CA LEU A 519 21.38 19.62 2.80
C LEU A 519 22.69 19.74 2.00
N ASP A 520 22.84 18.97 0.93
CA ASP A 520 24.01 19.05 0.05
C ASP A 520 24.02 20.35 -0.76
N HIS A 521 22.86 20.80 -1.25
CA HIS A 521 22.73 22.11 -1.89
C HIS A 521 23.21 23.25 -0.97
N VAL A 522 22.82 23.21 0.32
CA VAL A 522 23.27 24.21 1.30
C VAL A 522 24.78 24.16 1.51
N ARG A 523 25.38 22.96 1.61
CA ARG A 523 26.84 22.81 1.72
C ARG A 523 27.55 23.42 0.51
N GLU A 524 27.09 23.11 -0.69
CA GLU A 524 27.67 23.62 -1.94
C GLU A 524 27.53 25.14 -2.03
N ALA A 525 26.34 25.69 -1.74
CA ALA A 525 26.11 27.12 -1.71
C ALA A 525 27.02 27.85 -0.72
N ILE A 526 27.24 27.28 0.47
CA ILE A 526 28.17 27.82 1.47
C ILE A 526 29.62 27.79 0.97
N ALA A 527 30.05 26.70 0.36
CA ALA A 527 31.43 26.50 -0.06
C ALA A 527 31.80 27.29 -1.32
N LEU A 528 30.89 27.39 -2.28
CA LEU A 528 31.16 27.88 -3.63
C LEU A 528 30.43 29.19 -3.96
N GLY A 529 29.36 29.52 -3.23
CA GLY A 529 28.48 30.65 -3.53
C GLY A 529 28.96 31.98 -2.95
N ASP A 530 28.51 33.06 -3.59
CA ASP A 530 28.65 34.42 -3.05
C ASP A 530 27.73 34.66 -1.83
N ALA A 531 27.80 35.86 -1.24
CA ALA A 531 27.02 36.17 -0.05
C ALA A 531 25.50 36.09 -0.26
N ALA A 532 25.00 36.42 -1.46
CA ALA A 532 23.59 36.35 -1.79
C ALA A 532 23.13 34.89 -1.89
N THR A 533 23.88 34.07 -2.62
CA THR A 533 23.64 32.63 -2.80
C THR A 533 23.62 31.90 -1.46
N ARG A 534 24.61 32.17 -0.60
CA ARG A 534 24.64 31.59 0.76
C ARG A 534 23.42 31.96 1.59
N THR A 535 23.06 33.25 1.58
CA THR A 535 21.92 33.76 2.35
C THR A 535 20.62 33.11 1.88
N GLN A 536 20.44 32.96 0.56
CA GLN A 536 19.28 32.29 -0.02
C GLN A 536 19.21 30.81 0.39
N ALA A 537 20.31 30.06 0.25
CA ALA A 537 20.35 28.64 0.60
C ALA A 537 20.09 28.40 2.10
N ILE A 538 20.61 29.26 2.99
CA ILE A 538 20.30 29.19 4.43
C ILE A 538 18.83 29.48 4.71
N ALA A 539 18.21 30.42 3.98
CA ALA A 539 16.78 30.70 4.11
C ALA A 539 15.91 29.55 3.57
N GLU A 540 16.36 28.85 2.52
CA GLU A 540 15.73 27.62 2.03
C GLU A 540 15.83 26.49 3.06
N LEU A 541 17.00 26.31 3.70
CA LEU A 541 17.18 25.37 4.80
C LEU A 541 16.22 25.67 5.96
N ALA A 542 16.06 26.93 6.34
CA ALA A 542 15.14 27.31 7.41
C ALA A 542 13.69 26.90 7.10
N ARG A 543 13.23 27.10 5.85
CA ARG A 543 11.90 26.65 5.42
C ARG A 543 11.77 25.12 5.45
N ALA A 544 12.77 24.39 4.96
CA ALA A 544 12.77 22.93 5.03
C ALA A 544 12.77 22.41 6.48
N ALA A 545 13.47 23.10 7.38
CA ALA A 545 13.47 22.79 8.81
C ALA A 545 12.10 23.02 9.45
N ASP A 546 11.42 24.12 9.10
CA ASP A 546 10.06 24.41 9.56
C ASP A 546 9.06 23.35 9.07
N GLU A 547 9.17 22.92 7.80
CA GLU A 547 8.36 21.84 7.24
C GLU A 547 8.60 20.51 7.97
N LEU A 548 9.87 20.18 8.23
CA LEU A 548 10.25 18.95 8.94
C LEU A 548 9.72 18.95 10.38
N ALA A 549 9.84 20.07 11.11
CA ALA A 549 9.37 20.21 12.48
C ALA A 549 7.83 20.24 12.60
N ALA A 550 7.13 20.79 11.59
CA ALA A 550 5.66 20.88 11.61
C ALA A 550 4.96 19.59 11.15
N ALA A 551 5.61 18.78 10.31
CA ALA A 551 5.01 17.59 9.72
C ALA A 551 4.42 16.58 10.75
N PRO A 552 5.09 16.25 11.86
CA PRO A 552 4.54 15.32 12.86
C PRO A 552 3.16 15.70 13.37
N GLN A 553 2.97 16.98 13.73
CA GLN A 553 1.68 17.43 14.27
C GLN A 553 0.58 17.43 13.19
N ILE A 554 0.91 17.88 11.96
CA ILE A 554 -0.02 17.83 10.83
C ILE A 554 -0.48 16.38 10.58
N ILE A 555 0.43 15.42 10.65
CA ILE A 555 0.13 13.99 10.48
C ILE A 555 -0.80 13.50 11.59
N ARG A 556 -0.46 13.73 12.87
CA ARG A 556 -1.28 13.29 14.02
C ARG A 556 -2.74 13.78 13.91
N ASP A 557 -2.91 15.05 13.55
CA ASP A 557 -4.22 15.68 13.46
C ASP A 557 -4.99 15.24 12.21
N GLY A 558 -4.29 15.06 11.09
CA GLY A 558 -4.90 15.00 9.76
C GLY A 558 -5.02 13.63 9.10
N VAL A 559 -4.29 12.59 9.54
CA VAL A 559 -4.44 11.26 8.92
C VAL A 559 -5.85 10.70 9.10
N ALA A 560 -6.35 10.04 8.04
CA ALA A 560 -7.68 9.45 7.99
C ALA A 560 -7.82 8.21 8.91
N ASP A 561 -6.78 7.37 8.96
CA ASP A 561 -6.69 6.25 9.91
C ASP A 561 -5.73 6.61 11.04
N LYS A 562 -6.27 6.84 12.24
CA LYS A 562 -5.47 7.17 13.44
C LYS A 562 -4.48 6.07 13.82
N GLY A 563 -4.70 4.83 13.37
CA GLY A 563 -3.74 3.73 13.53
C GLY A 563 -2.36 4.04 12.92
N PHE A 564 -2.29 4.86 11.86
CA PHE A 564 -1.00 5.29 11.30
C PHE A 564 -0.21 6.14 12.31
N ALA A 565 -0.84 7.17 12.88
CA ALA A 565 -0.19 8.05 13.84
C ALA A 565 0.17 7.31 15.14
N GLU A 566 -0.69 6.40 15.60
CA GLU A 566 -0.45 5.57 16.79
C GLU A 566 0.75 4.63 16.59
N GLN A 567 0.81 3.92 15.46
CA GLN A 567 1.86 2.95 15.17
C GLN A 567 3.18 3.61 14.74
N SER A 568 3.16 4.84 14.26
CA SER A 568 4.35 5.65 13.95
C SER A 568 4.78 6.60 15.07
N ARG A 569 4.10 6.60 16.24
CA ARG A 569 4.28 7.62 17.29
C ARG A 569 5.76 7.91 17.64
N PRO A 570 6.61 6.92 17.97
CA PRO A 570 8.00 7.21 18.32
C PRO A 570 8.81 7.87 17.18
N TRP A 571 8.51 7.51 15.93
CA TRP A 571 9.17 8.11 14.77
C TRP A 571 8.71 9.54 14.50
N LEU A 572 7.43 9.84 14.76
CA LEU A 572 6.89 11.20 14.69
C LEU A 572 7.46 12.09 15.80
N GLU A 573 7.58 11.57 17.03
CA GLU A 573 8.24 12.26 18.15
C GLU A 573 9.71 12.55 17.84
N ALA A 574 10.47 11.55 17.36
CA ALA A 574 11.85 11.77 16.97
C ALA A 574 12.00 12.75 15.80
N MET A 575 11.11 12.71 14.81
CA MET A 575 11.11 13.64 13.68
C MET A 575 10.88 15.09 14.14
N GLU A 576 10.02 15.28 15.14
CA GLU A 576 9.74 16.60 15.72
C GLU A 576 11.01 17.20 16.34
N ASP A 577 11.70 16.44 17.19
CA ASP A 577 12.95 16.88 17.82
C ASP A 577 14.07 17.08 16.78
N TRP A 578 14.22 16.18 15.82
CA TRP A 578 15.17 16.34 14.72
C TRP A 578 14.88 17.57 13.85
N GLY A 579 13.60 17.90 13.63
CA GLY A 579 13.17 19.13 12.98
C GLY A 579 13.57 20.37 13.77
N GLN A 580 13.33 20.39 15.09
CA GLN A 580 13.74 21.49 15.97
C GLN A 580 15.27 21.66 16.00
N ALA A 581 16.02 20.56 16.03
CA ALA A 581 17.48 20.60 15.93
C ALA A 581 17.93 21.22 14.59
N LEU A 582 17.24 20.91 13.49
CA LEU A 582 17.54 21.49 12.17
C LEU A 582 17.18 22.98 12.11
N GLN A 583 16.08 23.43 12.75
CA GLN A 583 15.73 24.84 12.86
C GLN A 583 16.83 25.64 13.58
N LYS A 584 17.31 25.11 14.71
CA LYS A 584 18.44 25.71 15.46
C LYS A 584 19.73 25.72 14.64
N THR A 585 19.96 24.67 13.86
CA THR A 585 21.10 24.59 12.94
C THR A 585 21.02 25.66 11.85
N ALA A 586 19.85 25.85 11.23
CA ALA A 586 19.63 26.89 10.21
C ALA A 586 19.82 28.30 10.79
N ALA A 587 19.27 28.55 11.98
CA ALA A 587 19.48 29.82 12.69
C ALA A 587 20.95 30.05 13.06
N GLY A 588 21.67 29.00 13.46
CA GLY A 588 23.12 29.04 13.71
C GLY A 588 23.92 29.40 12.46
N LEU A 589 23.57 28.82 11.30
CA LEU A 589 24.19 29.14 10.02
C LEU A 589 23.91 30.58 9.57
N ASP A 590 22.68 31.09 9.72
CA ASP A 590 22.35 32.50 9.42
C ASP A 590 23.14 33.45 10.34
N ALA A 591 23.18 33.16 11.65
CA ALA A 591 23.96 33.93 12.61
C ALA A 591 25.46 33.94 12.26
N ALA A 592 26.03 32.78 11.90
CA ALA A 592 27.43 32.69 11.47
C ALA A 592 27.68 33.45 10.16
N ASN A 593 26.78 33.37 9.18
CA ASN A 593 26.88 34.09 7.91
C ASN A 593 26.84 35.62 8.09
N ARG A 594 26.19 36.11 9.16
CA ARG A 594 26.16 37.54 9.55
C ARG A 594 27.24 37.93 10.55
N GLY A 595 28.07 37.00 11.01
CA GLY A 595 29.11 37.25 12.01
C GLY A 595 28.59 37.50 13.44
N HIS A 596 27.38 37.02 13.77
CA HIS A 596 26.77 37.23 15.08
C HIS A 596 27.34 36.27 16.15
N THR A 597 27.55 36.75 17.37
CA THR A 597 28.15 35.98 18.49
C THR A 597 27.28 34.83 19.01
N GLN A 598 25.99 34.82 18.67
CA GLN A 598 25.03 33.80 19.13
C GLN A 598 25.13 32.45 18.40
N ALA A 599 25.85 32.35 17.27
CA ALA A 599 25.89 31.13 16.47
C ALA A 599 26.35 29.87 17.25
N PRO A 600 27.40 29.91 18.09
CA PRO A 600 27.84 28.74 18.85
C PRO A 600 26.79 28.22 19.84
N ALA A 601 26.02 29.13 20.45
CA ALA A 601 24.93 28.75 21.37
C ALA A 601 23.80 28.02 20.62
N LEU A 602 23.40 28.54 19.44
CA LEU A 602 22.39 27.90 18.59
C LEU A 602 22.81 26.50 18.12
N PHE A 603 24.09 26.33 17.76
CA PHE A 603 24.63 25.01 17.41
C PHE A 603 24.69 24.06 18.61
N ALA A 604 25.01 24.54 19.81
CA ALA A 604 24.99 23.72 21.02
C ALA A 604 23.56 23.28 21.39
N GLU A 605 22.57 24.17 21.26
CA GLU A 605 21.15 23.83 21.41
C GLU A 605 20.71 22.76 20.39
N ALA A 606 21.08 22.92 19.12
CA ALA A 606 20.80 21.93 18.08
C ALA A 606 21.36 20.54 18.43
N ALA A 607 22.61 20.48 18.89
CA ALA A 607 23.27 19.24 19.29
C ALA A 607 22.61 18.59 20.51
N ALA A 608 22.16 19.37 21.49
CA ALA A 608 21.44 18.85 22.66
C ALA A 608 20.09 18.23 22.29
N ILE A 609 19.31 18.90 21.42
CA ILE A 609 18.04 18.38 20.93
C ILE A 609 18.26 17.09 20.11
N ALA A 610 19.24 17.09 19.20
CA ALA A 610 19.62 15.92 18.41
C ALA A 610 20.02 14.72 19.29
N ALA A 611 20.71 14.97 20.41
CA ALA A 611 21.07 13.93 21.37
C ALA A 611 19.83 13.28 22.00
N VAL A 612 18.82 14.08 22.40
CA VAL A 612 17.55 13.56 22.92
C VAL A 612 16.82 12.74 21.86
N ALA A 613 16.67 13.29 20.65
CA ALA A 613 16.00 12.63 19.54
C ALA A 613 16.59 11.24 19.22
N SER A 614 17.93 11.11 19.30
CA SER A 614 18.65 9.87 19.02
C SER A 614 18.41 8.73 20.02
N GLN A 615 17.79 9.02 21.17
CA GLN A 615 17.55 8.05 22.25
C GLN A 615 16.09 7.61 22.35
N ILE A 616 15.19 8.17 21.54
CA ILE A 616 13.76 7.80 21.56
C ILE A 616 13.62 6.32 21.18
N PRO A 617 13.05 5.47 22.04
CA PRO A 617 12.95 4.05 21.77
C PRO A 617 11.78 3.74 20.83
N THR A 618 11.95 2.67 20.06
CA THR A 618 10.84 2.02 19.33
C THR A 618 9.79 1.43 20.29
N ILE A 619 8.64 1.01 19.76
CA ILE A 619 7.54 0.41 20.53
C ILE A 619 8.02 -0.92 21.17
N PRO A 620 8.08 -1.02 22.51
CA PRO A 620 8.57 -2.22 23.18
C PRO A 620 7.75 -3.46 22.83
N GLY A 621 8.44 -4.54 22.42
CA GLY A 621 7.82 -5.82 22.09
C GLY A 621 7.08 -5.87 20.75
N ALA A 622 7.06 -4.80 19.96
CA ALA A 622 6.42 -4.81 18.65
C ALA A 622 7.21 -5.66 17.64
N THR A 623 8.53 -5.44 17.53
CA THR A 623 9.46 -6.17 16.66
C THR A 623 10.42 -7.04 17.50
N ARG A 624 11.07 -8.03 16.88
CA ARG A 624 12.15 -8.81 17.56
C ARG A 624 13.34 -7.93 17.95
N PHE A 625 13.72 -7.02 17.06
CA PHE A 625 14.84 -6.10 17.24
C PHE A 625 14.31 -4.69 17.46
N GLY A 626 14.19 -4.32 18.74
CA GLY A 626 13.93 -2.94 19.16
C GLY A 626 15.19 -2.09 19.17
N GLY A 627 15.12 -0.94 19.82
CA GLY A 627 16.23 0.00 19.93
C GLY A 627 15.80 1.45 19.71
N PRO A 628 16.76 2.39 19.67
CA PRO A 628 16.46 3.77 19.32
C PRO A 628 15.89 3.86 17.90
N VAL A 629 14.95 4.78 17.73
CA VAL A 629 14.38 5.14 16.43
C VAL A 629 15.49 5.64 15.50
N LYS A 630 15.43 5.20 14.25
CA LYS A 630 16.30 5.69 13.17
C LYS A 630 15.45 6.32 12.09
N LEU A 631 15.73 7.58 11.81
CA LEU A 631 15.15 8.35 10.71
C LEU A 631 16.21 9.33 10.19
N ALA A 632 16.30 9.44 8.87
CA ALA A 632 17.29 10.29 8.20
C ALA A 632 18.74 10.14 8.73
N ASP A 633 19.09 8.98 9.30
CA ASP A 633 20.40 8.74 9.93
C ASP A 633 21.50 8.61 8.88
N GLY A 634 22.69 9.12 9.21
CA GLY A 634 23.77 9.31 8.25
C GLY A 634 23.58 10.51 7.30
N VAL A 635 22.43 11.21 7.35
CA VAL A 635 22.12 12.39 6.55
C VAL A 635 21.96 13.61 7.45
N LEU A 636 20.92 13.60 8.28
CA LEU A 636 20.52 14.75 9.10
C LEU A 636 21.46 14.97 10.29
N ASP A 637 21.75 13.90 11.03
CA ASP A 637 22.70 13.86 12.15
C ASP A 637 24.09 14.37 11.73
N ARG A 638 24.58 13.91 10.57
CA ARG A 638 25.89 14.33 10.03
C ARG A 638 25.89 15.80 9.66
N PHE A 639 24.82 16.31 9.05
CA PHE A 639 24.73 17.72 8.70
C PHE A 639 24.74 18.60 9.94
N ILE A 640 23.91 18.29 10.94
CA ILE A 640 23.85 19.03 12.21
C ILE A 640 25.21 19.05 12.91
N ALA A 641 25.92 17.91 12.97
CA ALA A 641 27.25 17.82 13.58
C ALA A 641 28.36 18.56 12.80
N GLN A 642 28.16 18.83 11.51
CA GLN A 642 29.13 19.50 10.65
C GLN A 642 28.86 20.99 10.50
N ALA A 643 27.60 21.42 10.60
CA ALA A 643 27.16 22.81 10.41
C ALA A 643 28.02 23.87 11.13
N PRO A 644 28.48 23.67 12.39
CA PRO A 644 29.30 24.66 13.09
C PRO A 644 30.64 24.97 12.41
N ARG A 645 31.10 24.09 11.51
CA ARG A 645 32.38 24.19 10.79
C ARG A 645 32.22 24.70 9.36
N LEU A 646 31.00 24.91 8.88
CA LEU A 646 30.75 25.34 7.51
C LEU A 646 31.05 26.83 7.27
N ILE A 647 30.90 27.68 8.30
CA ILE A 647 31.17 29.12 8.23
C ILE A 647 32.05 29.52 9.42
N ALA A 648 33.25 30.04 9.12
CA ALA A 648 34.13 30.62 10.13
C ALA A 648 34.04 32.15 10.10
N TYR A 649 33.95 32.78 11.27
CA TYR A 649 33.93 34.24 11.41
C TYR A 649 34.72 34.68 12.64
N ARG A 650 35.29 35.89 12.60
CA ARG A 650 35.95 36.50 13.75
C ARG A 650 34.91 37.27 14.56
N VAL A 651 34.73 36.91 15.82
CA VAL A 651 34.04 37.77 16.78
C VAL A 651 35.00 38.91 17.13
N PRO A 652 34.64 40.19 16.90
CA PRO A 652 35.45 41.30 17.35
C PRO A 652 35.65 41.16 18.87
N ALA A 653 36.90 41.24 19.34
CA ALA A 653 37.16 41.28 20.77
C ALA A 653 36.32 42.41 21.38
N VAL A 654 35.57 42.12 22.44
CA VAL A 654 34.94 43.15 23.26
C VAL A 654 36.09 44.04 23.70
N ALA A 655 36.14 45.29 23.20
CA ALA A 655 37.09 46.26 23.68
C ALA A 655 36.79 46.45 25.15
N ASP A 656 37.66 45.92 26.02
CA ASP A 656 37.64 46.25 27.44
C ASP A 656 37.69 47.77 27.53
N SER A 657 36.57 48.38 27.89
CA SER A 657 36.54 49.74 28.40
C SER A 657 37.13 49.70 29.81
N ALA A 658 38.42 49.38 29.90
CA ALA A 658 39.23 49.75 31.05
C ALA A 658 39.45 51.25 30.94
N ALA A 659 38.54 51.98 31.57
CA ALA A 659 38.60 53.41 31.74
C ALA A 659 39.95 53.82 32.34
N ALA A 660 40.66 54.70 31.65
CA ALA A 660 41.54 55.64 32.31
C ALA A 660 40.69 56.50 33.25
N LYS A 661 40.83 56.27 34.56
CA LYS A 661 40.88 57.30 35.61
C LYS A 661 41.30 56.70 36.94
#